data_AF-A0A7C9TT37-F1
#
_entry.id   AF-A0A7C9TT37-F1
#
_cell.length_a   1.000
_cell.length_b   1.000
_cell.length_c   1.000
_cell.angle_alpha   90.00
_cell.angle_beta   90.00
_cell.angle_gamma   90.00
#
_symmetry.space_group_name_H-M   'P 1'
#
loop_
_entity.id
_entity.type
_entity.pdbx_description
1 polymer ?
#
loop_
_entity_poly.entity_id
_entity_poly.type
_entity_poly.pdbx_seq_one_letter_code
_entity_poly.pdbx_strand_id
1 'polypeptide(L)'
;MTFQKQDNKLKELEQSPDRPRSLDAPTFSKEIKRSFERVLAITDLKLREEAIEREADNLNASREDYRRQLEAHVLARKASIIKQVLVKPASILDKKIGHFARWLESLSLIKLAALLSQAALLFAVASYLVTIPHRRQQEIERAREIIIKRVGQEYSEGRIKALERLNKLCANNPGLKAPNAEMEGIDLNHCYQFDITADSWQAWPPLFVLSGIDFSHSNLEGANLANANLQGANLQESNLAGANLEGANLKGANLNGANLKGANLGYANLEGASLEEAVLTNSNLNKAFLQETQLSRAILANAKAIWADLKNANLYRADLEGANFNRAHLDGADLYKANLQNSSLRFADLGLQANLREANILRADLQGAIFWGVDQVKRSQNWQDAILSSNWEDKIMPDRLPRLKIGLIKPMERESIFEAYKLGMRRAANRRVEIWGIPSEPGVENEAKTIREAIDLGLDAILLVPEDPVNSIPAIRAASDAGMVVITVDFCFDRNLARGLVFACYNTDSLKMGYDSGAYLSQWARTNLPDGEVNVGLVDGAAYDRYYPNLQGFLQALENSKLQWNEVASTDAALPEERSKVVQMLRENPQINILWGGSNMATELAIGAVRELGWSDRIAIFGILDLSGDKAQMLLDPANPLKSIIDQSGIQIGYKAVKKAIEILRHRGKASEYDFYPIKHRLLTQSDKEAVRDLLTEANSISGVAE
;
A
#
# COMPACT_ATOMS: atom_id res chain seq x y z
N MET A 1 68.19 14.68 -10.28
CA MET A 1 67.76 15.99 -9.75
C MET A 1 66.46 15.78 -8.99
N THR A 2 66.47 16.13 -7.69
CA THR A 2 65.33 16.34 -6.72
C THR A 2 64.30 15.21 -6.61
N PHE A 3 64.25 14.33 -5.59
CA PHE A 3 64.16 14.43 -4.10
C PHE A 3 62.95 15.21 -3.53
N GLN A 4 62.18 14.48 -2.68
CA GLN A 4 61.32 14.92 -1.57
C GLN A 4 60.04 15.73 -1.88
N LYS A 5 58.88 15.05 -1.82
CA LYS A 5 57.68 15.41 -1.03
C LYS A 5 56.51 14.49 -1.39
N GLN A 6 56.25 13.48 -0.57
CA GLN A 6 54.89 12.97 -0.24
C GLN A 6 54.97 11.81 0.76
N ASP A 7 55.58 12.09 1.92
CA ASP A 7 55.76 11.14 3.03
C ASP A 7 54.97 11.57 4.29
N ASN A 8 53.87 12.32 4.12
CA ASN A 8 53.19 12.99 5.25
C ASN A 8 51.65 12.89 5.23
N LYS A 9 51.09 11.73 4.86
CA LYS A 9 49.67 11.43 5.13
C LYS A 9 49.44 10.08 5.83
N LEU A 10 50.50 9.51 6.41
CA LEU A 10 50.53 8.23 7.12
C LEU A 10 50.71 8.41 8.65
N LYS A 11 50.46 9.61 9.20
CA LYS A 11 50.78 9.94 10.60
C LYS A 11 49.67 10.62 11.42
N GLU A 12 48.44 10.64 10.94
CA GLU A 12 47.30 11.04 11.77
C GLU A 12 46.23 9.95 11.73
N LEU A 13 45.86 9.47 12.92
CA LEU A 13 44.81 8.50 13.27
C LEU A 13 45.25 7.11 13.77
N GLU A 14 46.52 6.94 14.14
CA GLU A 14 46.87 6.08 15.29
C GLU A 14 46.91 6.95 16.55
N GLN A 15 45.82 6.96 17.35
CA GLN A 15 45.81 7.21 18.80
C GLN A 15 44.36 7.27 19.36
N SER A 16 43.94 6.27 20.14
CA SER A 16 43.37 6.42 21.50
C SER A 16 42.91 5.05 22.05
N PRO A 17 43.03 4.77 23.37
CA PRO A 17 43.26 3.44 23.92
C PRO A 17 42.06 2.87 24.70
N ASP A 18 41.65 1.66 24.35
CA ASP A 18 41.22 0.63 25.31
C ASP A 18 40.99 -0.69 24.54
N ARG A 19 41.99 -1.57 24.54
CA ARG A 19 41.80 -2.99 24.22
C ARG A 19 42.43 -3.86 25.30
N PRO A 20 41.73 -4.92 25.74
CA PRO A 20 42.33 -5.96 26.59
C PRO A 20 43.49 -6.65 25.87
N ARG A 21 44.46 -7.14 26.65
CA ARG A 21 45.74 -7.74 26.23
C ARG A 21 45.57 -8.65 25.00
N SER A 22 46.30 -8.36 23.91
CA SER A 22 46.38 -9.27 22.76
C SER A 22 47.10 -10.56 23.17
N LEU A 23 46.57 -11.69 22.67
CA LEU A 23 47.02 -13.05 22.98
C LEU A 23 48.31 -13.43 22.23
N ASP A 24 49.34 -12.59 22.32
CA ASP A 24 50.58 -12.73 21.54
C ASP A 24 51.78 -13.25 22.36
N ALA A 25 51.53 -14.06 23.40
CA ALA A 25 52.61 -14.81 24.06
C ALA A 25 52.76 -16.23 23.46
N PRO A 26 53.98 -16.72 23.15
CA PRO A 26 54.21 -17.95 22.40
C PRO A 26 53.71 -19.25 23.09
N THR A 27 53.57 -19.26 24.42
CA THR A 27 52.98 -20.37 25.18
C THR A 27 51.47 -20.52 24.91
N PHE A 28 50.78 -19.38 24.72
CA PHE A 28 49.33 -19.30 24.52
C PHE A 28 48.89 -19.85 23.14
N SER A 29 49.79 -19.79 22.14
CA SER A 29 49.54 -20.28 20.78
C SER A 29 49.20 -21.77 20.68
N LYS A 30 49.79 -22.61 21.54
CA LYS A 30 49.62 -24.07 21.47
C LYS A 30 48.34 -24.54 22.17
N GLU A 31 47.98 -23.86 23.25
CA GLU A 31 46.73 -24.10 23.99
C GLU A 31 45.50 -23.62 23.21
N ILE A 32 45.58 -22.45 22.57
CA ILE A 32 44.56 -21.96 21.62
C ILE A 32 44.31 -22.97 20.50
N LYS A 33 45.37 -23.50 19.88
CA LYS A 33 45.22 -24.47 18.78
C LYS A 33 44.54 -25.77 19.22
N ARG A 34 44.86 -26.28 20.41
CA ARG A 34 44.19 -27.46 20.99
C ARG A 34 42.73 -27.17 21.34
N SER A 35 42.46 -25.97 21.82
CA SER A 35 41.09 -25.48 22.08
C SER A 35 40.27 -25.45 20.78
N PHE A 36 40.82 -24.90 19.69
CA PHE A 36 40.18 -24.93 18.38
C PHE A 36 39.92 -26.34 17.87
N GLU A 37 40.84 -27.28 18.06
CA GLU A 37 40.65 -28.68 17.67
C GLU A 37 39.48 -29.35 18.43
N ARG A 38 39.32 -29.07 19.72
CA ARG A 38 38.18 -29.57 20.51
C ARG A 38 36.85 -29.00 20.00
N VAL A 39 36.79 -27.70 19.73
CA VAL A 39 35.59 -27.04 19.19
C VAL A 39 35.26 -27.53 17.78
N LEU A 40 36.28 -27.73 16.94
CA LEU A 40 36.12 -28.21 15.55
C LEU A 40 35.69 -29.68 15.45
N ALA A 41 35.93 -30.48 16.51
CA ALA A 41 35.52 -31.88 16.56
C ALA A 41 34.02 -32.07 16.85
N ILE A 42 33.32 -31.03 17.34
CA ILE A 42 31.88 -31.06 17.60
C ILE A 42 31.14 -30.78 16.30
N THR A 43 30.35 -31.74 15.84
CA THR A 43 29.60 -31.66 14.58
C THR A 43 28.22 -31.00 14.73
N ASP A 44 27.63 -31.04 15.92
CA ASP A 44 26.37 -30.35 16.23
C ASP A 44 26.58 -28.83 16.38
N LEU A 45 25.79 -28.03 15.67
CA LEU A 45 25.96 -26.57 15.60
C LEU A 45 25.62 -25.86 16.92
N LYS A 46 24.65 -26.36 17.69
CA LYS A 46 24.19 -25.71 18.92
C LYS A 46 25.15 -25.97 20.07
N LEU A 47 25.57 -27.23 20.24
CA LEU A 47 26.57 -27.61 21.24
C LEU A 47 27.94 -26.99 20.98
N ARG A 48 28.24 -26.71 19.71
CA ARG A 48 29.50 -26.06 19.32
C ARG A 48 29.54 -24.59 19.70
N GLU A 49 28.43 -23.86 19.62
CA GLU A 49 28.35 -22.47 20.09
C GLU A 49 28.54 -22.38 21.62
N GLU A 50 27.96 -23.31 22.38
CA GLU A 50 28.17 -23.40 23.83
C GLU A 50 29.62 -23.80 24.20
N ALA A 51 30.29 -24.56 23.33
CA ALA A 51 31.70 -24.91 23.51
C ALA A 51 32.62 -23.73 23.18
N ILE A 52 32.28 -22.90 22.19
CA ILE A 52 33.00 -21.66 21.85
C ILE A 52 33.01 -20.70 23.03
N GLU A 53 31.86 -20.52 23.68
CA GLU A 53 31.71 -19.63 24.83
C GLU A 53 32.56 -20.11 26.02
N ARG A 54 32.45 -21.39 26.39
CA ARG A 54 33.24 -22.00 27.47
C ARG A 54 34.76 -21.96 27.22
N GLU A 55 35.21 -22.24 26.00
CA GLU A 55 36.63 -22.23 25.67
C GLU A 55 37.20 -20.81 25.55
N ALA A 56 36.39 -19.83 25.13
CA ALA A 56 36.79 -18.42 25.16
C ALA A 56 37.00 -17.93 26.60
N ASP A 57 36.09 -18.26 27.51
CA ASP A 57 36.19 -17.92 28.94
C ASP A 57 37.42 -18.55 29.59
N ASN A 58 37.68 -19.84 29.33
CA ASN A 58 38.87 -20.55 29.85
C ASN A 58 40.20 -19.90 29.42
N LEU A 59 40.19 -19.21 28.29
CA LEU A 59 41.36 -18.50 27.75
C LEU A 59 41.33 -17.00 28.07
N ASN A 60 40.39 -16.53 28.91
CA ASN A 60 40.21 -15.11 29.22
C ASN A 60 40.10 -14.24 27.95
N ALA A 61 39.45 -14.76 26.90
CA ALA A 61 39.25 -14.08 25.62
C ALA A 61 37.78 -13.70 25.46
N SER A 62 37.48 -12.58 24.78
CA SER A 62 36.09 -12.30 24.42
C SER A 62 35.61 -13.32 23.38
N ARG A 63 34.33 -13.72 23.48
CA ARG A 63 33.71 -14.70 22.58
C ARG A 63 33.90 -14.33 21.11
N GLU A 64 33.82 -13.05 20.79
CA GLU A 64 33.90 -12.53 19.43
C GLU A 64 35.33 -12.57 18.87
N ASP A 65 36.35 -12.31 19.70
CA ASP A 65 37.75 -12.45 19.29
C ASP A 65 38.15 -13.92 19.15
N TYR A 66 37.68 -14.80 20.05
CA TYR A 66 37.92 -16.24 19.93
C TYR A 66 37.29 -16.80 18.64
N ARG A 67 36.05 -16.41 18.33
CA ARG A 67 35.35 -16.83 17.11
C ARG A 67 36.06 -16.35 15.85
N ARG A 68 36.49 -15.09 15.81
CA ARG A 68 37.23 -14.53 14.67
C ARG A 68 38.55 -15.27 14.44
N GLN A 69 39.27 -15.62 15.51
CA GLN A 69 40.51 -16.39 15.41
C GLN A 69 40.28 -17.86 15.02
N LEU A 70 39.20 -18.48 15.50
CA LEU A 70 38.81 -19.83 15.09
C LEU A 70 38.47 -19.87 13.59
N GLU A 71 37.70 -18.90 13.08
CA GLU A 71 37.37 -18.78 11.65
C GLU A 71 38.62 -18.55 10.80
N ALA A 72 39.53 -17.67 11.24
CA ALA A 72 40.82 -17.47 10.59
C ALA A 72 41.66 -18.76 10.57
N HIS A 73 41.62 -19.57 11.64
CA HIS A 73 42.31 -20.85 11.71
C HIS A 73 41.73 -21.88 10.72
N VAL A 74 40.40 -21.96 10.58
CA VAL A 74 39.75 -22.82 9.57
C VAL A 74 40.10 -22.38 8.15
N LEU A 75 40.10 -21.08 7.89
CA LEU A 75 40.48 -20.50 6.59
C LEU A 75 41.96 -20.77 6.26
N ALA A 76 42.87 -20.61 7.22
CA ALA A 76 44.29 -20.91 7.06
C ALA A 76 44.54 -22.41 6.80
N ARG A 77 43.77 -23.30 7.45
CA ARG A 77 43.85 -24.75 7.21
C ARG A 77 43.35 -25.12 5.81
N LYS A 78 42.28 -24.48 5.33
CA LYS A 78 41.80 -24.62 3.93
C LYS A 78 42.81 -24.06 2.93
N ALA A 79 43.48 -22.94 3.24
CA ALA A 79 44.51 -22.34 2.37
C ALA A 79 45.81 -23.16 2.33
N SER A 80 46.18 -23.87 3.41
CA SER A 80 47.32 -24.81 3.45
C SER A 80 47.11 -26.03 2.55
N ILE A 81 45.88 -26.54 2.46
CA ILE A 81 45.50 -27.62 1.54
C ILE A 81 45.62 -27.17 0.07
N ILE A 82 45.39 -25.88 -0.22
CA ILE A 82 45.49 -25.31 -1.57
C ILE A 82 46.94 -24.94 -1.95
N LYS A 83 47.82 -24.69 -0.96
CA LYS A 83 49.26 -24.37 -1.18
C LYS A 83 50.16 -25.57 -1.51
N GLN A 84 49.68 -26.82 -1.38
CA GLN A 84 50.42 -28.00 -1.88
C GLN A 84 50.26 -28.25 -3.38
N VAL A 85 49.44 -27.47 -4.09
CA VAL A 85 49.14 -27.76 -5.51
C VAL A 85 49.80 -26.80 -6.50
N LEU A 86 50.20 -25.58 -6.16
CA LEU A 86 50.74 -24.65 -7.15
C LEU A 86 51.74 -23.65 -6.55
N VAL A 87 53.03 -23.80 -6.89
CA VAL A 87 54.03 -22.72 -6.73
C VAL A 87 54.61 -22.35 -8.11
N LYS A 88 54.55 -21.05 -8.41
CA LYS A 88 55.14 -20.26 -9.50
C LYS A 88 56.23 -19.32 -8.86
N PRO A 89 57.01 -18.48 -9.58
CA PRO A 89 57.90 -18.72 -10.74
C PRO A 89 59.21 -17.85 -10.72
N ALA A 90 60.07 -18.06 -11.73
CA ALA A 90 60.90 -17.09 -12.50
C ALA A 90 62.11 -16.31 -11.89
N SER A 91 63.29 -16.46 -12.53
CA SER A 91 64.17 -15.39 -13.10
C SER A 91 65.48 -16.03 -13.65
N ILE A 92 65.60 -16.27 -14.95
CA ILE A 92 66.29 -15.47 -16.01
C ILE A 92 67.82 -15.32 -15.83
N LEU A 93 68.56 -15.99 -16.75
CA LEU A 93 69.98 -15.87 -17.14
C LEU A 93 71.04 -16.33 -16.10
N ASP A 94 72.09 -17.09 -16.41
CA ASP A 94 72.93 -17.03 -17.60
C ASP A 94 73.89 -18.26 -17.73
N LYS A 95 74.30 -18.58 -18.97
CA LYS A 95 75.55 -19.28 -19.38
C LYS A 95 75.80 -20.76 -18.99
N LYS A 96 75.33 -21.68 -19.86
CA LYS A 96 76.16 -22.62 -20.67
C LYS A 96 75.31 -23.77 -21.24
N ILE A 97 74.39 -23.42 -22.14
CA ILE A 97 74.04 -24.27 -23.28
C ILE A 97 75.32 -24.38 -24.09
N GLY A 98 76.05 -25.47 -23.90
CA GLY A 98 77.36 -25.65 -24.52
C GLY A 98 77.31 -26.66 -25.65
N HIS A 99 77.40 -27.94 -25.32
CA HIS A 99 77.88 -28.88 -26.32
C HIS A 99 77.02 -30.11 -26.58
N PHE A 100 76.07 -30.46 -25.72
CA PHE A 100 75.65 -31.86 -25.73
C PHE A 100 74.20 -32.17 -25.97
N ALA A 101 73.20 -31.48 -25.45
CA ALA A 101 71.87 -32.03 -25.71
C ALA A 101 71.36 -31.70 -27.15
N ARG A 102 72.27 -31.18 -28.01
CA ARG A 102 72.30 -30.96 -29.48
C ARG A 102 71.80 -32.09 -30.39
N TRP A 103 71.20 -33.15 -29.85
CA TRP A 103 70.50 -34.14 -30.67
C TRP A 103 69.22 -34.66 -29.99
N LEU A 104 69.21 -34.79 -28.66
CA LEU A 104 68.06 -35.27 -27.87
C LEU A 104 67.11 -34.16 -27.36
N GLU A 105 67.46 -32.88 -27.46
CA GLU A 105 66.60 -31.73 -27.09
C GLU A 105 65.51 -31.37 -28.11
N SER A 106 65.38 -32.12 -29.20
CA SER A 106 64.57 -31.74 -30.37
C SER A 106 63.05 -31.96 -30.20
N LEU A 107 62.57 -32.60 -29.13
CA LEU A 107 61.15 -32.68 -28.78
C LEU A 107 60.94 -32.51 -27.25
N SER A 108 60.81 -31.25 -26.80
CA SER A 108 60.68 -30.93 -25.37
C SER A 108 59.37 -31.45 -24.74
N LEU A 109 59.46 -32.11 -23.59
CA LEU A 109 58.36 -32.31 -22.62
C LEU A 109 57.67 -30.99 -22.22
N ILE A 110 58.30 -29.84 -22.48
CA ILE A 110 57.74 -28.49 -22.26
C ILE A 110 56.67 -28.14 -23.31
N LYS A 111 56.83 -28.54 -24.59
CA LYS A 111 55.74 -28.43 -25.58
C LYS A 111 54.58 -29.35 -25.22
N LEU A 112 54.85 -30.56 -24.74
CA LEU A 112 53.82 -31.50 -24.28
C LEU A 112 53.10 -30.98 -23.02
N ALA A 113 53.83 -30.44 -22.05
CA ALA A 113 53.26 -29.89 -20.81
C ALA A 113 52.57 -28.52 -20.99
N ALA A 114 53.03 -27.68 -21.92
CA ALA A 114 52.33 -26.46 -22.32
C ALA A 114 51.05 -26.78 -23.11
N LEU A 115 51.09 -27.75 -24.03
CA LEU A 115 49.90 -28.26 -24.70
C LEU A 115 48.95 -28.96 -23.73
N LEU A 116 49.44 -29.71 -22.73
CA LEU A 116 48.60 -30.39 -21.74
C LEU A 116 48.05 -29.46 -20.66
N SER A 117 48.74 -28.38 -20.29
CA SER A 117 48.22 -27.38 -19.35
C SER A 117 47.26 -26.38 -20.02
N GLN A 118 47.54 -25.99 -21.28
CA GLN A 118 46.57 -25.28 -22.11
C GLN A 118 45.39 -26.18 -22.47
N ALA A 119 45.61 -27.47 -22.77
CA ALA A 119 44.54 -28.44 -22.98
C ALA A 119 43.78 -28.72 -21.69
N ALA A 120 44.38 -28.79 -20.50
CA ALA A 120 43.67 -28.98 -19.24
C ALA A 120 42.86 -27.74 -18.84
N LEU A 121 43.37 -26.53 -19.10
CA LEU A 121 42.58 -25.31 -18.93
C LEU A 121 41.48 -25.21 -19.99
N LEU A 122 41.75 -25.59 -21.25
CA LEU A 122 40.75 -25.70 -22.31
C LEU A 122 39.77 -26.85 -22.07
N PHE A 123 40.14 -27.92 -21.39
CA PHE A 123 39.27 -29.03 -20.99
C PHE A 123 38.51 -28.68 -19.73
N ALA A 124 39.07 -27.91 -18.81
CA ALA A 124 38.34 -27.38 -17.66
C ALA A 124 37.37 -26.29 -18.10
N VAL A 125 37.77 -25.41 -19.02
CA VAL A 125 36.91 -24.41 -19.65
C VAL A 125 35.92 -25.09 -20.59
N ALA A 126 36.28 -26.08 -21.39
CA ALA A 126 35.34 -26.84 -22.23
C ALA A 126 34.42 -27.71 -21.38
N SER A 127 34.91 -28.35 -20.31
CA SER A 127 34.08 -29.07 -19.34
C SER A 127 33.16 -28.10 -18.60
N TYR A 128 33.62 -26.92 -18.21
CA TYR A 128 32.81 -25.86 -17.61
C TYR A 128 31.77 -25.32 -18.60
N LEU A 129 32.16 -25.10 -19.86
CA LEU A 129 31.32 -24.68 -20.99
C LEU A 129 30.35 -25.78 -21.46
N VAL A 130 30.59 -27.05 -21.14
CA VAL A 130 29.71 -28.18 -21.51
C VAL A 130 28.83 -28.62 -20.32
N THR A 131 29.36 -28.63 -19.10
CA THR A 131 28.65 -29.13 -17.90
C THR A 131 27.70 -28.11 -17.29
N ILE A 132 28.03 -26.81 -17.29
CA ILE A 132 27.11 -25.78 -16.78
C ILE A 132 25.87 -25.67 -17.66
N PRO A 133 25.95 -25.60 -19.00
CA PRO A 133 24.76 -25.63 -19.83
C PRO A 133 23.95 -26.90 -19.62
N HIS A 134 24.59 -28.06 -19.43
CA HIS A 134 23.85 -29.31 -19.23
C HIS A 134 23.11 -29.35 -17.87
N ARG A 135 23.74 -28.92 -16.77
CA ARG A 135 23.08 -28.81 -15.45
C ARG A 135 21.97 -27.76 -15.47
N ARG A 136 22.22 -26.60 -16.09
CA ARG A 136 21.23 -25.54 -16.28
C ARG A 136 20.02 -26.05 -17.07
N GLN A 137 20.24 -26.79 -18.16
CA GLN A 137 19.17 -27.40 -18.94
C GLN A 137 18.38 -28.44 -18.14
N GLN A 138 19.03 -29.30 -17.35
CA GLN A 138 18.33 -30.25 -16.48
C GLN A 138 17.44 -29.56 -15.43
N GLU A 139 17.88 -28.43 -14.88
CA GLU A 139 17.06 -27.63 -13.95
C GLU A 139 15.88 -26.96 -14.64
N ILE A 140 16.07 -26.43 -15.86
CA ILE A 140 14.99 -25.87 -16.68
C ILE A 140 13.93 -26.94 -16.97
N GLU A 141 14.35 -28.12 -17.42
CA GLU A 141 13.41 -29.21 -17.74
C GLU A 141 12.66 -29.71 -16.50
N ARG A 142 13.33 -29.83 -15.34
CA ARG A 142 12.64 -30.16 -14.08
C ARG A 142 11.61 -29.11 -13.69
N ALA A 143 11.94 -27.82 -13.81
CA ALA A 143 11.00 -26.75 -13.50
C ALA A 143 9.80 -26.76 -14.46
N ARG A 144 10.03 -26.97 -15.76
CA ARG A 144 8.95 -27.14 -16.75
C ARG A 144 8.06 -28.35 -16.45
N GLU A 145 8.65 -29.48 -16.06
CA GLU A 145 7.88 -30.66 -15.63
C GLU A 145 6.97 -30.36 -14.43
N ILE A 146 7.46 -29.60 -13.45
CA ILE A 146 6.66 -29.18 -12.28
C ILE A 146 5.47 -28.32 -12.72
N ILE A 147 5.65 -27.45 -13.71
CA ILE A 147 4.55 -26.62 -14.23
C ILE A 147 3.51 -27.48 -14.99
N ILE A 148 3.97 -28.48 -15.73
CA ILE A 148 3.13 -29.33 -16.59
C ILE A 148 2.38 -30.43 -15.81
N LYS A 149 2.97 -31.03 -14.76
CA LYS A 149 2.35 -32.16 -14.03
C LYS A 149 1.07 -31.72 -13.30
N ARG A 150 -0.03 -32.43 -13.54
CA ARG A 150 -1.42 -32.07 -13.15
C ARG A 150 -2.05 -32.93 -12.04
N VAL A 151 -1.32 -33.80 -11.35
CA VAL A 151 -1.96 -34.78 -10.44
C VAL A 151 -1.57 -34.56 -8.97
N GLY A 152 -2.55 -34.13 -8.17
CA GLY A 152 -2.59 -34.38 -6.73
C GLY A 152 -1.87 -33.41 -5.79
N GLN A 153 -1.50 -32.20 -6.20
CA GLN A 153 -0.98 -31.17 -5.29
C GLN A 153 -1.88 -29.93 -5.29
N GLU A 154 -2.06 -29.32 -4.11
CA GLU A 154 -2.71 -28.02 -3.96
C GLU A 154 -1.97 -26.97 -4.81
N TYR A 155 -2.73 -26.28 -5.65
CA TYR A 155 -2.22 -25.41 -6.72
C TYR A 155 -1.61 -24.12 -6.16
N SER A 156 -0.35 -23.85 -6.51
CA SER A 156 0.33 -22.52 -6.65
C SER A 156 1.81 -22.65 -6.32
N GLU A 157 2.15 -23.11 -5.12
CA GLU A 157 3.49 -22.94 -4.55
C GLU A 157 4.60 -23.64 -5.35
N GLY A 158 4.36 -24.87 -5.80
CA GLY A 158 5.31 -25.61 -6.65
C GLY A 158 5.50 -24.96 -8.03
N ARG A 159 4.42 -24.40 -8.61
CA ARG A 159 4.46 -23.70 -9.89
C ARG A 159 5.17 -22.35 -9.76
N ILE A 160 4.89 -21.61 -8.68
CA ILE A 160 5.56 -20.36 -8.36
C ILE A 160 7.05 -20.60 -8.23
N LYS A 161 7.48 -21.56 -7.41
CA LYS A 161 8.91 -21.91 -7.24
C LYS A 161 9.57 -22.33 -8.56
N ALA A 162 8.85 -23.08 -9.41
CA ALA A 162 9.34 -23.46 -10.73
C ALA A 162 9.46 -22.26 -11.67
N LEU A 163 8.50 -21.34 -11.70
CA LEU A 163 8.52 -20.12 -12.51
C LEU A 163 9.59 -19.15 -12.04
N GLU A 164 9.72 -18.92 -10.73
CA GLU A 164 10.82 -18.15 -10.15
C GLU A 164 12.18 -18.77 -10.49
N ARG A 165 12.28 -20.11 -10.51
CA ARG A 165 13.50 -20.79 -10.93
C ARG A 165 13.79 -20.55 -12.40
N LEU A 166 12.80 -20.65 -13.28
CA LEU A 166 12.95 -20.38 -14.71
C LEU A 166 13.32 -18.92 -14.98
N ASN A 167 12.69 -17.98 -14.28
CA ASN A 167 13.01 -16.55 -14.30
C ASN A 167 14.46 -16.29 -13.89
N LYS A 168 14.90 -16.84 -12.74
CA LYS A 168 16.30 -16.77 -12.28
C LYS A 168 17.30 -17.37 -13.28
N LEU A 169 16.86 -18.35 -14.06
CA LEU A 169 17.67 -19.01 -15.07
C LEU A 169 17.56 -18.35 -16.45
N CYS A 170 16.81 -17.25 -16.62
CA CYS A 170 16.55 -16.62 -17.92
C CYS A 170 16.05 -17.64 -18.96
N ALA A 171 15.24 -18.60 -18.55
CA ALA A 171 14.73 -19.61 -19.45
C ALA A 171 13.52 -19.05 -20.21
N ASN A 172 13.53 -19.15 -21.54
CA ASN A 172 12.37 -18.78 -22.35
C ASN A 172 11.26 -19.82 -22.14
N ASN A 173 10.03 -19.37 -21.92
CA ASN A 173 8.87 -20.23 -21.70
C ASN A 173 7.71 -19.88 -22.66
N PRO A 174 7.97 -19.78 -23.97
CA PRO A 174 6.90 -19.53 -24.92
C PRO A 174 5.91 -20.69 -24.92
N GLY A 175 4.62 -20.39 -25.06
CA GLY A 175 3.57 -21.40 -25.11
C GLY A 175 3.26 -22.08 -23.78
N LEU A 176 3.69 -21.50 -22.65
CA LEU A 176 3.38 -22.01 -21.31
C LEU A 176 1.86 -22.20 -21.14
N LYS A 177 1.41 -23.33 -20.60
CA LYS A 177 -0.03 -23.58 -20.36
C LYS A 177 -0.33 -23.65 -18.86
N ALA A 178 -0.74 -22.53 -18.28
CA ALA A 178 -1.07 -22.40 -16.87
C ALA A 178 -2.35 -21.56 -16.66
N PRO A 179 -3.51 -21.99 -17.20
CA PRO A 179 -4.77 -21.30 -16.94
C PRO A 179 -5.14 -21.41 -15.44
N ASN A 180 -5.81 -20.38 -14.91
CA ASN A 180 -6.25 -20.26 -13.52
C ASN A 180 -5.11 -20.48 -12.51
N ALA A 181 -3.88 -20.16 -12.90
CA ALA A 181 -2.74 -20.28 -11.99
C ALA A 181 -2.75 -19.15 -10.98
N GLU A 182 -2.65 -19.51 -9.70
CA GLU A 182 -2.47 -18.58 -8.59
C GLU A 182 -0.98 -18.19 -8.47
N MET A 183 -0.69 -16.92 -8.77
CA MET A 183 0.64 -16.32 -8.85
C MET A 183 0.64 -14.87 -8.35
N GLU A 184 -0.20 -14.57 -7.36
CA GLU A 184 -0.26 -13.24 -6.74
C GLU A 184 1.10 -12.84 -6.16
N GLY A 185 1.53 -11.61 -6.44
CA GLY A 185 2.77 -11.03 -5.93
C GLY A 185 4.06 -11.66 -6.48
N ILE A 186 3.98 -12.55 -7.48
CA ILE A 186 5.16 -13.25 -8.01
C ILE A 186 6.17 -12.27 -8.62
N ASP A 187 7.45 -12.48 -8.38
CA ASP A 187 8.52 -11.63 -8.93
C ASP A 187 9.25 -12.27 -10.11
N LEU A 188 8.96 -11.79 -11.32
CA LEU A 188 9.42 -12.35 -12.60
C LEU A 188 10.28 -11.40 -13.44
N ASN A 189 10.92 -10.40 -12.81
CA ASN A 189 11.77 -9.40 -13.50
C ASN A 189 13.30 -9.67 -13.42
N HIS A 190 13.72 -10.89 -13.08
CA HIS A 190 15.11 -11.18 -12.72
C HIS A 190 15.95 -11.73 -13.88
N CYS A 191 15.49 -11.58 -15.12
CA CYS A 191 16.26 -11.99 -16.28
C CYS A 191 17.06 -10.82 -16.87
N TYR A 192 18.40 -10.95 -16.78
CA TYR A 192 19.36 -10.02 -17.37
C TYR A 192 20.16 -10.77 -18.43
N GLN A 193 19.93 -10.46 -19.70
CA GLN A 193 20.69 -11.07 -20.79
C GLN A 193 21.86 -10.16 -21.19
N PHE A 194 23.03 -10.78 -21.33
CA PHE A 194 24.19 -10.17 -21.97
C PHE A 194 24.01 -10.28 -23.48
N ASP A 195 23.86 -9.15 -24.16
CA ASP A 195 23.85 -9.13 -25.62
C ASP A 195 25.30 -9.03 -26.14
N ILE A 196 25.85 -10.16 -26.58
CA ILE A 196 27.17 -10.22 -27.23
C ILE A 196 26.93 -10.32 -28.74
N THR A 197 26.69 -9.19 -29.39
CA THR A 197 26.76 -9.06 -30.85
C THR A 197 28.18 -8.68 -31.27
N ALA A 198 28.56 -8.95 -32.53
CA ALA A 198 29.86 -8.49 -33.06
C ALA A 198 30.04 -6.96 -32.93
N ASP A 199 28.93 -6.23 -32.93
CA ASP A 199 28.88 -4.77 -32.75
C ASP A 199 29.01 -4.35 -31.27
N SER A 200 28.55 -5.17 -30.31
CA SER A 200 28.61 -4.84 -28.88
C SER A 200 29.99 -5.01 -28.24
N TRP A 201 30.95 -5.66 -28.92
CA TRP A 201 32.35 -5.73 -28.48
C TRP A 201 33.08 -4.38 -28.50
N GLN A 202 32.58 -3.40 -29.27
CA GLN A 202 33.19 -2.07 -29.39
C GLN A 202 32.63 -1.05 -28.41
N ALA A 203 31.47 -1.32 -27.78
CA ALA A 203 30.84 -0.42 -26.83
C ALA A 203 31.10 -0.91 -25.39
N TRP A 204 32.01 -0.24 -24.67
CA TRP A 204 32.24 -0.46 -23.25
C TRP A 204 31.69 0.71 -22.41
N PRO A 205 30.90 0.45 -21.35
CA PRO A 205 30.46 -0.87 -20.89
C PRO A 205 29.41 -1.49 -21.82
N PRO A 206 29.35 -2.85 -21.92
CA PRO A 206 28.31 -3.52 -22.69
C PRO A 206 26.92 -3.11 -22.16
N LEU A 207 26.00 -2.82 -23.08
CA LEU A 207 24.61 -2.51 -22.75
C LEU A 207 23.96 -3.75 -22.10
N PHE A 208 23.60 -3.65 -20.82
CA PHE A 208 22.72 -4.63 -20.19
C PHE A 208 21.31 -4.40 -20.72
N VAL A 209 20.79 -5.36 -21.48
CA VAL A 209 19.36 -5.35 -21.86
C VAL A 209 18.61 -6.09 -20.77
N LEU A 210 17.74 -5.35 -20.07
CA LEU A 210 16.68 -5.96 -19.26
C LEU A 210 15.76 -6.73 -20.22
N SER A 211 15.89 -8.05 -20.26
CA SER A 211 14.98 -8.92 -20.98
C SER A 211 14.11 -9.62 -19.92
N GLY A 212 12.88 -9.17 -19.71
CA GLY A 212 11.99 -9.87 -18.77
C GLY A 212 11.73 -11.31 -19.22
N ILE A 213 11.04 -12.09 -18.39
CA ILE A 213 10.70 -13.48 -18.71
C ILE A 213 9.92 -13.58 -20.04
N ASP A 214 10.24 -14.58 -20.85
CA ASP A 214 9.52 -14.85 -22.10
C ASP A 214 8.37 -15.84 -21.87
N PHE A 215 7.15 -15.32 -21.98
CA PHE A 215 5.86 -15.99 -21.97
C PHE A 215 5.07 -15.78 -23.27
N SER A 216 5.75 -15.46 -24.38
CA SER A 216 5.08 -15.31 -25.67
C SER A 216 4.24 -16.55 -26.03
N HIS A 217 3.06 -16.36 -26.62
CA HIS A 217 2.11 -17.42 -26.99
C HIS A 217 1.60 -18.29 -25.82
N SER A 218 1.84 -17.91 -24.57
CA SER A 218 1.38 -18.68 -23.40
C SER A 218 -0.12 -18.62 -23.21
N ASN A 219 -0.71 -19.66 -22.61
CA ASN A 219 -2.07 -19.65 -22.08
C ASN A 219 -2.06 -19.47 -20.56
N LEU A 220 -2.41 -18.26 -20.13
CA LEU A 220 -2.55 -17.79 -18.75
C LEU A 220 -3.99 -17.32 -18.49
N GLU A 221 -4.97 -17.86 -19.21
CA GLU A 221 -6.39 -17.53 -19.05
C GLU A 221 -6.84 -17.70 -17.60
N GLY A 222 -7.48 -16.67 -17.05
CA GLY A 222 -7.96 -16.66 -15.67
C GLY A 222 -6.88 -16.73 -14.59
N ALA A 223 -5.60 -16.62 -14.93
CA ALA A 223 -4.51 -16.64 -13.94
C ALA A 223 -4.62 -15.44 -12.99
N ASN A 224 -4.36 -15.66 -11.71
CA ASN A 224 -4.21 -14.60 -10.73
C ASN A 224 -2.75 -14.17 -10.66
N LEU A 225 -2.48 -12.99 -11.22
CA LEU A 225 -1.19 -12.29 -11.28
C LEU A 225 -1.30 -10.92 -10.58
N ALA A 226 -2.24 -10.76 -9.65
CA ALA A 226 -2.38 -9.52 -8.91
C ALA A 226 -1.06 -9.18 -8.21
N ASN A 227 -0.64 -7.91 -8.26
CA ASN A 227 0.62 -7.41 -7.70
C ASN A 227 1.90 -8.10 -8.22
N ALA A 228 1.83 -8.91 -9.29
CA ALA A 228 3.00 -9.57 -9.86
C ALA A 228 3.96 -8.57 -10.50
N ASN A 229 5.26 -8.84 -10.43
CA ASN A 229 6.29 -8.05 -11.09
C ASN A 229 6.73 -8.72 -12.41
N LEU A 230 6.17 -8.23 -13.52
CA LEU A 230 6.36 -8.68 -14.89
C LEU A 230 7.07 -7.61 -15.74
N GLN A 231 7.88 -6.75 -15.11
CA GLN A 231 8.58 -5.67 -15.79
C GLN A 231 9.43 -6.20 -16.95
N GLY A 232 9.22 -5.64 -18.14
CA GLY A 232 9.93 -6.02 -19.36
C GLY A 232 9.63 -7.44 -19.88
N ALA A 233 8.64 -8.14 -19.32
CA ALA A 233 8.29 -9.49 -19.75
C ALA A 233 7.80 -9.52 -21.21
N ASN A 234 8.10 -10.59 -21.93
CA ASN A 234 7.53 -10.83 -23.25
C ASN A 234 6.27 -11.70 -23.12
N LEU A 235 5.11 -11.10 -23.32
CA LEU A 235 3.77 -11.69 -23.28
C LEU A 235 3.08 -11.60 -24.65
N GLN A 236 3.85 -11.40 -25.73
CA GLN A 236 3.35 -11.30 -27.10
C GLN A 236 2.43 -12.48 -27.43
N GLU A 237 1.26 -12.20 -27.99
CA GLU A 237 0.25 -13.20 -28.42
C GLU A 237 -0.15 -14.20 -27.32
N SER A 238 0.08 -13.87 -26.04
CA SER A 238 -0.39 -14.70 -24.93
C SER A 238 -1.91 -14.57 -24.73
N ASN A 239 -2.53 -15.64 -24.25
CA ASN A 239 -3.91 -15.63 -23.80
C ASN A 239 -3.97 -15.34 -22.29
N LEU A 240 -4.37 -14.12 -21.94
CA LEU A 240 -4.57 -13.59 -20.59
C LEU A 240 -6.06 -13.26 -20.35
N ALA A 241 -6.97 -13.86 -21.13
CA ALA A 241 -8.39 -13.59 -21.00
C ALA A 241 -8.87 -13.88 -19.57
N GLY A 242 -9.60 -12.93 -18.97
CA GLY A 242 -10.08 -13.01 -17.59
C GLY A 242 -9.00 -13.06 -16.51
N ALA A 243 -7.71 -12.86 -16.83
CA ALA A 243 -6.65 -12.86 -15.83
C ALA A 243 -6.79 -11.69 -14.85
N ASN A 244 -6.45 -11.91 -13.58
CA ASN A 244 -6.35 -10.84 -12.59
C ASN A 244 -4.92 -10.30 -12.58
N LEU A 245 -4.72 -9.08 -13.05
CA LEU A 245 -3.46 -8.34 -13.10
C LEU A 245 -3.55 -7.05 -12.25
N GLU A 246 -4.46 -6.99 -11.28
CA GLU A 246 -4.67 -5.82 -10.42
C GLU A 246 -3.35 -5.45 -9.72
N GLY A 247 -2.88 -4.23 -9.89
CA GLY A 247 -1.63 -3.74 -9.30
C GLY A 247 -0.34 -4.36 -9.86
N ALA A 248 -0.41 -5.19 -10.90
CA ALA A 248 0.79 -5.81 -11.48
C ALA A 248 1.73 -4.77 -12.11
N ASN A 249 3.04 -4.99 -12.01
CA ASN A 249 4.05 -4.18 -12.67
C ASN A 249 4.40 -4.78 -14.04
N LEU A 250 3.88 -4.19 -15.11
CA LEU A 250 4.10 -4.54 -16.52
C LEU A 250 4.91 -3.46 -17.26
N LYS A 251 5.64 -2.61 -16.54
CA LYS A 251 6.41 -1.51 -17.13
C LYS A 251 7.34 -2.03 -18.23
N GLY A 252 7.22 -1.47 -19.44
CA GLY A 252 7.99 -1.86 -20.61
C GLY A 252 7.77 -3.30 -21.12
N ALA A 253 6.74 -4.02 -20.66
CA ALA A 253 6.44 -5.37 -21.15
C ALA A 253 5.97 -5.36 -22.61
N ASN A 254 6.25 -6.44 -23.35
CA ASN A 254 5.73 -6.66 -24.70
C ASN A 254 4.47 -7.53 -24.64
N LEU A 255 3.31 -6.94 -24.89
CA LEU A 255 1.97 -7.55 -24.90
C LEU A 255 1.32 -7.45 -26.30
N ASN A 256 2.11 -7.24 -27.35
CA ASN A 256 1.60 -7.12 -28.71
C ASN A 256 0.75 -8.35 -29.10
N GLY A 257 -0.45 -8.11 -29.63
CA GLY A 257 -1.40 -9.16 -30.00
C GLY A 257 -1.92 -10.02 -28.85
N ALA A 258 -1.63 -9.70 -27.58
CA ALA A 258 -2.10 -10.49 -26.45
C ALA A 258 -3.64 -10.39 -26.30
N ASN A 259 -4.26 -11.48 -25.89
CA ASN A 259 -5.68 -11.52 -25.57
C ASN A 259 -5.89 -11.23 -24.08
N LEU A 260 -6.28 -10.00 -23.74
CA LEU A 260 -6.60 -9.49 -22.41
C LEU A 260 -8.12 -9.29 -22.22
N LYS A 261 -8.96 -9.97 -23.02
CA LYS A 261 -10.41 -9.82 -22.94
C LYS A 261 -10.92 -10.10 -21.52
N GLY A 262 -11.61 -9.12 -20.94
CA GLY A 262 -12.15 -9.22 -19.58
C GLY A 262 -11.11 -9.31 -18.45
N ALA A 263 -9.83 -9.06 -18.73
CA ALA A 263 -8.79 -9.06 -17.70
C ALA A 263 -8.96 -7.87 -16.73
N ASN A 264 -8.58 -8.05 -15.46
CA ASN A 264 -8.53 -6.98 -14.47
C ASN A 264 -7.12 -6.39 -14.40
N LEU A 265 -6.90 -5.23 -14.98
CA LEU A 265 -5.65 -4.45 -14.98
C LEU A 265 -5.75 -3.21 -14.07
N GLY A 266 -6.69 -3.17 -13.13
CA GLY A 266 -6.85 -2.03 -12.24
C GLY A 266 -5.55 -1.73 -11.47
N TYR A 267 -5.11 -0.48 -11.40
CA TYR A 267 -3.82 -0.08 -10.80
C TYR A 267 -2.55 -0.67 -11.43
N ALA A 268 -2.64 -1.45 -12.51
CA ALA A 268 -1.45 -2.02 -13.13
C ALA A 268 -0.54 -0.92 -13.67
N ASN A 269 0.77 -1.14 -13.57
CA ASN A 269 1.76 -0.27 -14.18
C ASN A 269 2.14 -0.78 -15.57
N LEU A 270 1.62 -0.14 -16.62
CA LEU A 270 1.85 -0.43 -18.03
C LEU A 270 2.70 0.66 -18.70
N GLU A 271 3.39 1.51 -17.92
CA GLU A 271 4.22 2.60 -18.43
C GLU A 271 5.20 2.08 -19.50
N GLY A 272 5.15 2.65 -20.71
CA GLY A 272 5.98 2.27 -21.85
C GLY A 272 5.79 0.85 -22.38
N ALA A 273 4.78 0.10 -21.93
CA ALA A 273 4.50 -1.24 -22.45
C ALA A 273 4.01 -1.20 -23.90
N SER A 274 4.25 -2.28 -24.66
CA SER A 274 3.77 -2.43 -26.04
C SER A 274 2.54 -3.33 -26.07
N LEU A 275 1.40 -2.81 -26.51
CA LEU A 275 0.11 -3.48 -26.63
C LEU A 275 -0.47 -3.30 -28.06
N GLU A 276 0.39 -3.20 -29.09
CA GLU A 276 -0.08 -3.07 -30.47
C GLU A 276 -0.94 -4.28 -30.84
N GLU A 277 -2.13 -4.03 -31.40
CA GLU A 277 -3.12 -5.05 -31.80
C GLU A 277 -3.60 -5.98 -30.67
N ALA A 278 -3.35 -5.63 -29.39
CA ALA A 278 -3.85 -6.39 -28.25
C ALA A 278 -5.39 -6.29 -28.12
N VAL A 279 -6.02 -7.35 -27.60
CA VAL A 279 -7.48 -7.42 -27.40
C VAL A 279 -7.81 -7.20 -25.92
N LEU A 280 -8.29 -6.01 -25.58
CA LEU A 280 -8.65 -5.56 -24.22
C LEU A 280 -10.18 -5.41 -24.04
N THR A 281 -10.99 -6.02 -24.90
CA THR A 281 -12.46 -5.89 -24.85
C THR A 281 -13.00 -6.24 -23.46
N ASN A 282 -13.86 -5.38 -22.89
CA ASN A 282 -14.43 -5.52 -21.55
C ASN A 282 -13.39 -5.61 -20.39
N SER A 283 -12.13 -5.24 -20.60
CA SER A 283 -11.13 -5.24 -19.53
C SER A 283 -11.34 -4.09 -18.53
N ASN A 284 -10.81 -4.24 -17.32
CA ASN A 284 -10.78 -3.18 -16.31
C ASN A 284 -9.37 -2.58 -16.20
N LEU A 285 -9.18 -1.38 -16.74
CA LEU A 285 -7.99 -0.54 -16.66
C LEU A 285 -8.16 0.63 -15.67
N ASN A 286 -9.15 0.58 -14.77
CA ASN A 286 -9.41 1.66 -13.83
C ASN A 286 -8.13 1.98 -13.03
N LYS A 287 -7.74 3.27 -13.03
CA LYS A 287 -6.56 3.79 -12.32
C LYS A 287 -5.23 3.12 -12.73
N ALA A 288 -5.18 2.47 -13.90
CA ALA A 288 -3.93 1.94 -14.46
C ALA A 288 -2.99 3.09 -14.90
N PHE A 289 -1.69 2.84 -14.81
CA PHE A 289 -0.64 3.74 -15.29
C PHE A 289 -0.25 3.32 -16.70
N LEU A 290 -0.66 4.08 -17.71
CA LEU A 290 -0.54 3.79 -19.15
C LEU A 290 0.28 4.87 -19.87
N GLN A 291 1.17 5.58 -19.16
CA GLN A 291 1.95 6.64 -19.77
C GLN A 291 2.90 6.05 -20.81
N GLU A 292 2.97 6.69 -21.98
CA GLU A 292 3.84 6.28 -23.10
C GLU A 292 3.56 4.86 -23.64
N THR A 293 2.48 4.20 -23.21
CA THR A 293 2.10 2.86 -23.66
C THR A 293 1.74 2.88 -25.15
N GLN A 294 2.17 1.86 -25.89
CA GLN A 294 1.85 1.71 -27.32
C GLN A 294 0.59 0.86 -27.49
N LEU A 295 -0.54 1.48 -27.79
CA LEU A 295 -1.86 0.86 -27.97
C LEU A 295 -2.36 0.98 -29.42
N SER A 296 -1.46 1.17 -30.38
CA SER A 296 -1.81 1.27 -31.80
C SER A 296 -2.65 0.06 -32.22
N ARG A 297 -3.80 0.31 -32.85
CA ARG A 297 -4.74 -0.73 -33.33
C ARG A 297 -5.22 -1.74 -32.26
N ALA A 298 -5.01 -1.45 -30.97
CA ALA A 298 -5.56 -2.27 -29.90
C ALA A 298 -7.09 -2.19 -29.86
N ILE A 299 -7.75 -3.23 -29.39
CA ILE A 299 -9.21 -3.32 -29.27
C ILE A 299 -9.61 -3.18 -27.80
N LEU A 300 -9.96 -1.97 -27.36
CA LEU A 300 -10.41 -1.66 -26.00
C LEU A 300 -11.94 -1.47 -25.93
N ALA A 301 -12.70 -2.06 -26.85
CA ALA A 301 -14.16 -1.91 -26.86
C ALA A 301 -14.77 -2.28 -25.49
N ASN A 302 -15.58 -1.37 -24.94
CA ASN A 302 -16.21 -1.45 -23.62
C ASN A 302 -15.24 -1.61 -22.43
N ALA A 303 -13.95 -1.29 -22.59
CA ALA A 303 -13.01 -1.30 -21.48
C ALA A 303 -13.32 -0.17 -20.49
N LYS A 304 -13.10 -0.42 -19.19
CA LYS A 304 -13.22 0.58 -18.13
C LYS A 304 -11.84 1.16 -17.85
N ALA A 305 -11.62 2.44 -18.11
CA ALA A 305 -10.34 3.13 -17.90
C ALA A 305 -10.55 4.41 -17.07
N ILE A 306 -11.42 4.33 -16.07
CA ILE A 306 -11.76 5.46 -15.21
C ILE A 306 -10.50 5.82 -14.39
N TRP A 307 -10.14 7.10 -14.34
CA TRP A 307 -8.94 7.60 -13.65
C TRP A 307 -7.61 7.04 -14.19
N ALA A 308 -7.60 6.37 -15.34
CA ALA A 308 -6.37 5.85 -15.91
C ALA A 308 -5.47 6.99 -16.40
N ASP A 309 -4.15 6.83 -16.30
CA ASP A 309 -3.17 7.83 -16.75
C ASP A 309 -2.56 7.39 -18.08
N LEU A 310 -3.10 7.88 -19.19
CA LEU A 310 -2.70 7.61 -20.58
C LEU A 310 -1.83 8.73 -21.18
N LYS A 311 -1.07 9.47 -20.35
CA LYS A 311 -0.23 10.56 -20.85
C LYS A 311 0.74 10.08 -21.93
N ASN A 312 0.78 10.77 -23.05
CA ASN A 312 1.62 10.41 -24.22
C ASN A 312 1.40 8.98 -24.75
N ALA A 313 0.29 8.31 -24.40
CA ALA A 313 -0.01 6.99 -24.93
C ALA A 313 -0.33 7.05 -26.42
N ASN A 314 0.11 6.05 -27.19
CA ASN A 314 -0.18 5.96 -28.62
C ASN A 314 -1.43 5.09 -28.85
N LEU A 315 -2.57 5.72 -29.14
CA LEU A 315 -3.86 5.08 -29.42
C LEU A 315 -4.21 5.14 -30.92
N TYR A 316 -3.21 5.27 -31.80
CA TYR A 316 -3.41 5.37 -33.25
C TYR A 316 -4.26 4.20 -33.77
N ARG A 317 -5.41 4.52 -34.38
CA ARG A 317 -6.39 3.54 -34.89
C ARG A 317 -6.88 2.51 -33.86
N ALA A 318 -6.76 2.78 -32.56
CA ALA A 318 -7.32 1.90 -31.54
C ALA A 318 -8.86 1.88 -31.65
N ASP A 319 -9.46 0.73 -31.37
CA ASP A 319 -10.91 0.60 -31.24
C ASP A 319 -11.31 0.81 -29.78
N LEU A 320 -11.93 1.94 -29.49
CA LEU A 320 -12.31 2.41 -28.16
C LEU A 320 -13.85 2.49 -28.02
N GLU A 321 -14.59 1.77 -28.87
CA GLU A 321 -16.06 1.84 -28.86
C GLU A 321 -16.63 1.49 -27.48
N GLY A 322 -17.48 2.35 -26.91
CA GLY A 322 -18.11 2.12 -25.61
C GLY A 322 -17.16 2.16 -24.41
N ALA A 323 -15.87 2.46 -24.61
CA ALA A 323 -14.91 2.53 -23.52
C ALA A 323 -15.21 3.70 -22.58
N ASN A 324 -14.90 3.52 -21.29
CA ASN A 324 -15.14 4.52 -20.25
C ASN A 324 -13.82 5.12 -19.74
N PHE A 325 -13.46 6.29 -20.24
CA PHE A 325 -12.30 7.09 -19.86
C PHE A 325 -12.66 8.23 -18.89
N ASN A 326 -13.73 8.10 -18.12
CA ASN A 326 -14.12 9.15 -17.18
C ASN A 326 -12.95 9.51 -16.25
N ARG A 327 -12.60 10.79 -16.18
CA ARG A 327 -11.52 11.31 -15.32
C ARG A 327 -10.12 10.76 -15.67
N ALA A 328 -9.95 10.16 -16.85
CA ALA A 328 -8.64 9.71 -17.32
C ALA A 328 -7.75 10.91 -17.71
N HIS A 329 -6.44 10.75 -17.59
CA HIS A 329 -5.47 11.73 -18.10
C HIS A 329 -4.99 11.28 -19.48
N LEU A 330 -5.22 12.09 -20.50
CA LEU A 330 -4.93 11.83 -21.91
C LEU A 330 -4.04 12.92 -22.53
N ASP A 331 -3.38 13.74 -21.71
CA ASP A 331 -2.42 14.74 -22.18
C ASP A 331 -1.37 14.09 -23.09
N GLY A 332 -1.22 14.61 -24.30
CA GLY A 332 -0.26 14.14 -25.30
C GLY A 332 -0.63 12.81 -25.96
N ALA A 333 -1.75 12.19 -25.59
CA ALA A 333 -2.16 10.92 -26.17
C ALA A 333 -2.47 11.07 -27.67
N ASP A 334 -1.98 10.12 -28.48
CA ASP A 334 -2.24 10.10 -29.92
C ASP A 334 -3.49 9.27 -30.25
N LEU A 335 -4.62 9.93 -30.41
CA LEU A 335 -5.91 9.32 -30.77
C LEU A 335 -6.17 9.39 -32.28
N TYR A 336 -5.14 9.60 -33.12
CA TYR A 336 -5.32 9.73 -34.57
C TYR A 336 -6.07 8.52 -35.14
N LYS A 337 -7.23 8.76 -35.78
CA LYS A 337 -8.13 7.73 -36.33
C LYS A 337 -8.65 6.69 -35.34
N ALA A 338 -8.58 6.94 -34.04
CA ALA A 338 -9.18 6.04 -33.04
C ALA A 338 -10.72 6.03 -33.14
N ASN A 339 -11.34 4.90 -32.82
CA ASN A 339 -12.80 4.78 -32.77
C ASN A 339 -13.32 5.01 -31.35
N LEU A 340 -13.81 6.20 -31.04
CA LEU A 340 -14.37 6.58 -29.73
C LEU A 340 -15.91 6.54 -29.71
N GLN A 341 -16.53 5.80 -30.63
CA GLN A 341 -17.99 5.72 -30.70
C GLN A 341 -18.61 5.28 -29.38
N ASN A 342 -19.69 5.96 -28.94
CA ASN A 342 -20.40 5.65 -27.70
C ASN A 342 -19.51 5.62 -26.42
N SER A 343 -18.28 6.11 -26.48
CA SER A 343 -17.37 6.15 -25.34
C SER A 343 -17.74 7.26 -24.35
N SER A 344 -17.26 7.17 -23.12
CA SER A 344 -17.46 8.20 -22.10
C SER A 344 -16.12 8.80 -21.71
N LEU A 345 -15.95 10.12 -21.87
CA LEU A 345 -14.75 10.87 -21.51
C LEU A 345 -15.06 11.96 -20.48
N ARG A 346 -16.09 11.78 -19.64
CA ARG A 346 -16.53 12.80 -18.68
C ARG A 346 -15.37 13.21 -17.78
N PHE A 347 -15.09 14.50 -17.72
CA PHE A 347 -13.98 15.05 -16.93
C PHE A 347 -12.58 14.50 -17.27
N ALA A 348 -12.41 13.84 -18.42
CA ALA A 348 -11.10 13.42 -18.88
C ALA A 348 -10.25 14.65 -19.25
N ASP A 349 -8.94 14.57 -19.06
CA ASP A 349 -8.01 15.64 -19.40
C ASP A 349 -7.33 15.38 -20.74
N LEU A 350 -7.70 16.12 -21.78
CA LEU A 350 -7.08 16.11 -23.11
C LEU A 350 -6.36 17.44 -23.40
N GLY A 351 -6.11 18.23 -22.34
CA GLY A 351 -5.77 19.64 -22.40
C GLY A 351 -4.38 19.97 -22.94
N LEU A 352 -3.43 19.04 -22.91
CA LEU A 352 -2.09 19.29 -23.46
C LEU A 352 -1.85 18.40 -24.68
N GLN A 353 -2.03 18.93 -25.90
CA GLN A 353 -1.56 18.31 -27.15
C GLN A 353 -2.14 16.91 -27.51
N ALA A 354 -3.23 16.45 -26.89
CA ALA A 354 -3.86 15.19 -27.32
C ALA A 354 -4.34 15.29 -28.78
N ASN A 355 -4.03 14.28 -29.60
CA ASN A 355 -4.29 14.30 -31.03
C ASN A 355 -5.59 13.58 -31.40
N LEU A 356 -6.69 14.33 -31.50
CA LEU A 356 -8.00 13.79 -31.90
C LEU A 356 -8.28 13.81 -33.41
N ARG A 357 -7.27 14.09 -34.24
CA ARG A 357 -7.50 14.24 -35.69
C ARG A 357 -8.08 12.94 -36.27
N GLU A 358 -9.15 13.08 -37.05
CA GLU A 358 -9.86 11.96 -37.68
C GLU A 358 -10.38 10.87 -36.72
N ALA A 359 -10.33 11.08 -35.39
CA ALA A 359 -10.92 10.16 -34.42
C ALA A 359 -12.45 10.17 -34.58
N ASN A 360 -13.10 9.02 -34.47
CA ASN A 360 -14.56 8.94 -34.60
C ASN A 360 -15.21 9.07 -33.23
N ILE A 361 -15.81 10.21 -32.92
CA ILE A 361 -16.39 10.48 -31.59
C ILE A 361 -17.93 10.42 -31.59
N LEU A 362 -18.56 9.79 -32.59
CA LEU A 362 -20.02 9.72 -32.69
C LEU A 362 -20.64 9.20 -31.37
N ARG A 363 -21.56 10.00 -30.80
CA ARG A 363 -22.23 9.78 -29.50
C ARG A 363 -21.30 9.63 -28.28
N ALA A 364 -20.06 10.13 -28.32
CA ALA A 364 -19.20 10.12 -27.14
C ALA A 364 -19.66 11.15 -26.08
N ASP A 365 -19.67 10.77 -24.79
CA ASP A 365 -19.98 11.69 -23.69
C ASP A 365 -18.73 12.50 -23.29
N LEU A 366 -18.69 13.77 -23.71
CA LEU A 366 -17.59 14.69 -23.43
C LEU A 366 -17.85 15.63 -22.23
N GLN A 367 -18.85 15.34 -21.38
CA GLN A 367 -19.27 16.27 -20.32
C GLN A 367 -18.12 16.62 -19.36
N GLY A 368 -17.72 17.90 -19.35
CA GLY A 368 -16.69 18.41 -18.44
C GLY A 368 -15.26 17.97 -18.76
N ALA A 369 -15.06 17.29 -19.89
CA ALA A 369 -13.72 16.97 -20.38
C ALA A 369 -12.95 18.24 -20.73
N ILE A 370 -11.64 18.23 -20.52
CA ILE A 370 -10.75 19.36 -20.71
C ILE A 370 -10.05 19.22 -22.06
N PHE A 371 -10.00 20.28 -22.84
CA PHE A 371 -9.35 20.35 -24.14
C PHE A 371 -8.45 21.59 -24.20
N TRP A 372 -7.46 21.63 -25.09
CA TRP A 372 -6.66 22.86 -25.30
C TRP A 372 -7.42 23.93 -26.08
N GLY A 373 -8.43 23.51 -26.85
CA GLY A 373 -9.27 24.39 -27.64
C GLY A 373 -10.39 23.64 -28.35
N VAL A 374 -11.44 24.36 -28.71
CA VAL A 374 -12.59 23.83 -29.49
C VAL A 374 -12.13 23.20 -30.82
N ASP A 375 -11.06 23.75 -31.42
CA ASP A 375 -10.49 23.24 -32.68
C ASP A 375 -9.88 21.83 -32.54
N GLN A 376 -9.49 21.43 -31.33
CA GLN A 376 -9.03 20.07 -31.06
C GLN A 376 -10.13 19.05 -31.37
N VAL A 377 -11.35 19.34 -30.92
CA VAL A 377 -12.53 18.49 -31.10
C VAL A 377 -13.00 18.55 -32.55
N LYS A 378 -13.03 19.74 -33.18
CA LYS A 378 -13.50 19.88 -34.58
C LYS A 378 -12.66 19.13 -35.62
N ARG A 379 -11.45 18.68 -35.26
CA ARG A 379 -10.57 17.86 -36.12
C ARG A 379 -10.97 16.39 -36.14
N SER A 380 -11.86 15.94 -35.24
CA SER A 380 -12.38 14.59 -35.22
C SER A 380 -13.50 14.40 -36.24
N GLN A 381 -13.87 13.16 -36.52
CA GLN A 381 -15.04 12.81 -37.33
C GLN A 381 -16.30 12.82 -36.47
N ASN A 382 -17.45 13.16 -37.09
CA ASN A 382 -18.78 13.11 -36.48
C ASN A 382 -18.91 13.93 -35.18
N TRP A 383 -18.08 14.98 -35.00
CA TRP A 383 -18.08 15.79 -33.79
C TRP A 383 -19.41 16.53 -33.56
N GLN A 384 -20.14 16.81 -34.65
CA GLN A 384 -21.46 17.42 -34.60
C GLN A 384 -22.48 16.51 -33.92
N ASP A 385 -22.41 15.21 -34.20
CA ASP A 385 -23.34 14.19 -33.68
C ASP A 385 -22.85 13.58 -32.35
N ALA A 386 -21.59 13.79 -32.02
CA ALA A 386 -21.04 13.47 -30.71
C ALA A 386 -21.69 14.29 -29.59
N ILE A 387 -22.04 15.54 -29.88
CA ILE A 387 -22.38 16.51 -28.84
C ILE A 387 -23.84 16.97 -28.98
N LEU A 388 -24.74 16.27 -28.30
CA LEU A 388 -26.19 16.39 -28.42
C LEU A 388 -26.82 17.70 -27.87
N SER A 389 -26.06 18.75 -27.59
CA SER A 389 -26.62 19.99 -27.01
C SER A 389 -26.21 21.27 -27.72
N SER A 390 -27.15 22.21 -27.85
CA SER A 390 -26.85 23.61 -28.13
C SER A 390 -25.93 24.20 -27.05
N ASN A 391 -24.96 25.03 -27.47
CA ASN A 391 -23.91 25.64 -26.63
C ASN A 391 -22.90 24.64 -26.04
N TRP A 392 -22.47 23.67 -26.84
CA TRP A 392 -21.49 22.67 -26.42
C TRP A 392 -20.10 23.26 -26.18
N GLU A 393 -19.78 24.36 -26.84
CA GLU A 393 -18.54 25.11 -26.63
C GLU A 393 -18.38 25.50 -25.15
N ASP A 394 -19.49 25.88 -24.49
CA ASP A 394 -19.56 26.19 -23.05
C ASP A 394 -19.39 24.95 -22.15
N LYS A 395 -19.43 23.73 -22.71
CA LYS A 395 -19.33 22.45 -21.99
C LYS A 395 -17.98 21.76 -22.14
N ILE A 396 -17.23 22.12 -23.18
CA ILE A 396 -15.89 21.60 -23.54
C ILE A 396 -14.78 22.52 -23.00
N MET A 397 -15.09 23.81 -22.83
CA MET A 397 -14.27 24.76 -22.09
C MET A 397 -15.15 25.58 -21.15
N PRO A 398 -15.78 24.96 -20.14
CA PRO A 398 -16.65 25.74 -19.28
C PRO A 398 -15.82 26.76 -18.51
N ASP A 399 -16.19 28.03 -18.58
CA ASP A 399 -15.74 29.06 -17.62
C ASP A 399 -15.92 28.60 -16.15
N ARG A 400 -16.79 27.60 -15.92
CA ARG A 400 -17.08 27.00 -14.62
C ARG A 400 -17.27 25.47 -14.72
N LEU A 401 -16.39 24.68 -14.10
CA LEU A 401 -16.48 23.21 -13.98
C LEU A 401 -17.84 22.72 -13.44
N PRO A 402 -18.46 21.64 -13.97
CA PRO A 402 -19.76 21.11 -13.53
C PRO A 402 -19.95 21.01 -12.01
N ARG A 403 -21.19 21.05 -11.52
CA ARG A 403 -21.46 20.84 -10.09
C ARG A 403 -21.06 19.42 -9.70
N LEU A 404 -20.25 19.29 -8.66
CA LEU A 404 -19.95 17.99 -8.06
C LEU A 404 -21.08 17.61 -7.12
N LYS A 405 -21.51 16.36 -7.15
CA LYS A 405 -22.48 15.82 -6.18
C LYS A 405 -21.74 14.95 -5.17
N ILE A 406 -21.81 15.30 -3.89
CA ILE A 406 -21.14 14.57 -2.81
C ILE A 406 -22.18 14.08 -1.81
N GLY A 407 -22.25 12.77 -1.62
CA GLY A 407 -23.17 12.13 -0.69
C GLY A 407 -22.57 11.97 0.71
N LEU A 408 -23.41 12.06 1.73
CA LEU A 408 -23.18 11.51 3.07
C LEU A 408 -24.12 10.33 3.23
N ILE A 409 -23.57 9.12 3.30
CA ILE A 409 -24.33 7.94 3.69
C ILE A 409 -24.42 7.96 5.21
N LYS A 410 -25.65 8.01 5.73
CA LYS A 410 -25.91 8.07 7.17
C LYS A 410 -26.90 6.99 7.60
N PRO A 411 -26.76 6.40 8.79
CA PRO A 411 -27.78 5.51 9.33
C PRO A 411 -29.11 6.26 9.51
N MET A 412 -30.23 5.53 9.50
CA MET A 412 -31.56 6.09 9.76
C MET A 412 -31.73 6.58 11.21
N GLU A 413 -30.97 6.01 12.13
CA GLU A 413 -30.92 6.46 13.52
C GLU A 413 -30.31 7.87 13.59
N ARG A 414 -30.97 8.78 14.30
CA ARG A 414 -30.56 10.18 14.39
C ARG A 414 -29.41 10.32 15.39
N GLU A 415 -28.20 10.02 14.96
CA GLU A 415 -27.01 10.40 15.74
C GLU A 415 -26.60 11.84 15.44
N SER A 416 -26.27 12.61 16.48
CA SER A 416 -25.84 14.00 16.34
C SER A 416 -24.58 14.17 15.48
N ILE A 417 -23.70 13.17 15.47
CA ILE A 417 -22.44 13.23 14.73
C ILE A 417 -22.64 13.37 13.22
N PHE A 418 -23.65 12.72 12.63
CA PHE A 418 -23.90 12.80 11.18
C PHE A 418 -24.43 14.17 10.76
N GLU A 419 -25.21 14.84 11.62
CA GLU A 419 -25.62 16.22 11.36
C GLU A 419 -24.43 17.19 11.49
N ALA A 420 -23.47 16.91 12.39
CA ALA A 420 -22.21 17.63 12.45
C ALA A 420 -21.36 17.42 11.17
N TYR A 421 -21.22 16.18 10.68
CA TYR A 421 -20.58 15.90 9.38
C TYR A 421 -21.24 16.69 8.25
N LYS A 422 -22.57 16.58 8.12
CA LYS A 422 -23.36 17.25 7.08
C LYS A 422 -23.21 18.77 7.11
N LEU A 423 -23.19 19.38 8.30
CA LEU A 423 -22.93 20.81 8.46
C LEU A 423 -21.52 21.18 8.00
N GLY A 424 -20.51 20.42 8.40
CA GLY A 424 -19.13 20.57 7.93
C GLY A 424 -19.02 20.50 6.41
N MET A 425 -19.67 19.50 5.80
CA MET A 425 -19.74 19.32 4.36
C MET A 425 -20.37 20.53 3.66
N ARG A 426 -21.50 21.04 4.17
CA ARG A 426 -22.17 22.23 3.63
C ARG A 426 -21.30 23.49 3.73
N ARG A 427 -20.50 23.64 4.80
CA ARG A 427 -19.55 24.75 4.96
C ARG A 427 -18.36 24.67 3.99
N ALA A 428 -17.94 23.46 3.63
CA ALA A 428 -16.89 23.26 2.63
C ALA A 428 -17.40 23.42 1.18
N ALA A 429 -18.68 23.11 0.96
CA ALA A 429 -19.33 23.24 -0.33
C ALA A 429 -19.41 24.71 -0.77
N ASN A 430 -18.99 24.98 -2.01
CA ASN A 430 -19.28 26.24 -2.68
C ASN A 430 -20.48 26.05 -3.63
N ARG A 431 -20.88 27.09 -4.37
CA ARG A 431 -22.01 27.04 -5.33
C ARG A 431 -21.88 25.99 -6.45
N ARG A 432 -20.74 25.29 -6.55
CA ARG A 432 -20.43 24.22 -7.50
C ARG A 432 -20.29 22.84 -6.85
N VAL A 433 -20.77 22.68 -5.62
CA VAL A 433 -20.81 21.41 -4.91
C VAL A 433 -22.18 21.25 -4.27
N GLU A 434 -22.84 20.16 -4.56
CA GLU A 434 -24.13 19.79 -3.99
C GLU A 434 -23.92 18.69 -2.96
N ILE A 435 -24.43 18.88 -1.74
CA ILE A 435 -24.33 17.91 -0.65
C ILE A 435 -25.64 17.15 -0.54
N TRP A 436 -25.56 15.83 -0.70
CA TRP A 436 -26.69 14.91 -0.60
C TRP A 436 -26.60 14.16 0.72
N GLY A 437 -27.70 14.08 1.47
CA GLY A 437 -27.80 13.15 2.60
C GLY A 437 -28.57 11.93 2.16
N ILE A 438 -27.99 10.74 2.28
CA ILE A 438 -28.58 9.49 1.83
C ILE A 438 -28.78 8.62 3.08
N PRO A 439 -30.03 8.42 3.54
CA PRO A 439 -30.29 7.52 4.64
C PRO A 439 -30.02 6.07 4.22
N SER A 440 -29.37 5.32 5.09
CA SER A 440 -29.16 3.88 4.98
C SER A 440 -29.80 3.21 6.19
N GLU A 441 -30.57 2.15 5.98
CA GLU A 441 -30.93 1.25 7.07
C GLU A 441 -29.65 0.59 7.64
N PRO A 442 -29.62 0.23 8.94
CA PRO A 442 -28.49 -0.47 9.53
C PRO A 442 -28.16 -1.77 8.81
N GLY A 443 -26.88 -2.17 8.84
CA GLY A 443 -26.39 -3.43 8.30
C GLY A 443 -25.78 -3.35 6.91
N VAL A 444 -24.78 -4.21 6.68
CA VAL A 444 -23.91 -4.21 5.48
C VAL A 444 -24.68 -4.38 4.17
N GLU A 445 -25.75 -5.18 4.14
CA GLU A 445 -26.55 -5.39 2.92
C GLU A 445 -27.30 -4.11 2.49
N ASN A 446 -27.80 -3.36 3.48
CA ASN A 446 -28.49 -2.10 3.28
C ASN A 446 -27.51 -0.99 2.89
N GLU A 447 -26.33 -0.94 3.51
CA GLU A 447 -25.25 -0.06 3.08
C GLU A 447 -24.89 -0.30 1.61
N ALA A 448 -24.73 -1.57 1.22
CA ALA A 448 -24.43 -1.93 -0.16
C ALA A 448 -25.53 -1.51 -1.15
N LYS A 449 -26.80 -1.60 -0.74
CA LYS A 449 -27.93 -1.08 -1.53
C LYS A 449 -27.85 0.44 -1.66
N THR A 450 -27.61 1.16 -0.56
CA THR A 450 -27.50 2.62 -0.55
C THR A 450 -26.33 3.12 -1.40
N ILE A 451 -25.19 2.41 -1.38
CA ILE A 451 -24.05 2.71 -2.26
C ILE A 451 -24.42 2.52 -3.74
N ARG A 452 -25.17 1.47 -4.09
CA ARG A 452 -25.67 1.30 -5.47
C ARG A 452 -26.61 2.43 -5.89
N GLU A 453 -27.51 2.84 -5.02
CA GLU A 453 -28.39 4.01 -5.28
C GLU A 453 -27.56 5.30 -5.47
N ALA A 454 -26.49 5.49 -4.69
CA ALA A 454 -25.56 6.60 -4.88
C ALA A 454 -24.86 6.58 -6.25
N ILE A 455 -24.48 5.39 -6.73
CA ILE A 455 -23.93 5.19 -8.09
C ILE A 455 -24.99 5.54 -9.14
N ASP A 456 -26.22 5.05 -9.01
CA ASP A 456 -27.31 5.28 -9.95
C ASP A 456 -27.74 6.77 -10.01
N LEU A 457 -27.64 7.48 -8.89
CA LEU A 457 -27.84 8.94 -8.82
C LEU A 457 -26.70 9.75 -9.48
N GLY A 458 -25.61 9.08 -9.84
CA GLY A 458 -24.41 9.67 -10.44
C GLY A 458 -23.70 10.60 -9.46
N LEU A 459 -23.57 10.20 -8.19
CA LEU A 459 -22.75 10.95 -7.24
C LEU A 459 -21.27 10.83 -7.60
N ASP A 460 -20.52 11.92 -7.43
CA ASP A 460 -19.09 11.96 -7.72
C ASP A 460 -18.25 11.44 -6.54
N ALA A 461 -18.74 11.59 -5.31
CA ALA A 461 -18.09 11.13 -4.11
C ALA A 461 -19.10 10.76 -3.02
N ILE A 462 -18.68 9.91 -2.08
CA ILE A 462 -19.40 9.61 -0.84
C ILE A 462 -18.49 9.76 0.36
N LEU A 463 -19.05 10.31 1.43
CA LEU A 463 -18.58 10.13 2.79
C LEU A 463 -19.38 9.00 3.41
N LEU A 464 -18.68 8.01 3.95
CA LEU A 464 -19.27 6.79 4.51
C LEU A 464 -18.66 6.53 5.89
N VAL A 465 -19.51 6.17 6.85
CA VAL A 465 -19.09 5.42 8.03
C VAL A 465 -19.41 3.96 7.72
N PRO A 466 -18.41 3.10 7.43
CA PRO A 466 -18.67 1.70 7.16
C PRO A 466 -19.42 1.05 8.32
N GLU A 467 -20.49 0.32 8.04
CA GLU A 467 -21.18 -0.54 8.99
C GLU A 467 -20.22 -1.60 9.54
N ASP A 468 -19.38 -2.19 8.67
CA ASP A 468 -18.38 -3.17 9.05
C ASP A 468 -17.04 -3.03 8.27
N PRO A 469 -15.87 -3.06 8.94
CA PRO A 469 -14.55 -2.95 8.32
C PRO A 469 -14.24 -3.88 7.15
N VAL A 470 -14.80 -5.08 7.14
CA VAL A 470 -14.39 -6.13 6.19
C VAL A 470 -15.52 -6.38 5.21
N ASN A 471 -16.74 -6.47 5.72
CA ASN A 471 -17.91 -6.82 4.94
C ASN A 471 -18.43 -5.65 4.10
N SER A 472 -18.08 -4.39 4.42
CA SER A 472 -18.37 -3.23 3.56
C SER A 472 -17.45 -3.12 2.34
N ILE A 473 -16.31 -3.84 2.31
CA ILE A 473 -15.31 -3.76 1.23
C ILE A 473 -15.89 -4.01 -0.16
N PRO A 474 -16.73 -5.04 -0.41
CA PRO A 474 -17.30 -5.28 -1.73
C PRO A 474 -18.16 -4.12 -2.24
N ALA A 475 -18.93 -3.47 -1.37
CA ALA A 475 -19.76 -2.33 -1.74
C ALA A 475 -18.91 -1.08 -2.03
N ILE A 476 -17.91 -0.82 -1.19
CA ILE A 476 -16.94 0.26 -1.40
C ILE A 476 -16.18 0.05 -2.71
N ARG A 477 -15.79 -1.19 -3.03
CA ARG A 477 -15.16 -1.54 -4.30
C ARG A 477 -16.09 -1.24 -5.48
N ALA A 478 -17.37 -1.60 -5.39
CA ALA A 478 -18.33 -1.27 -6.44
C ALA A 478 -18.43 0.25 -6.69
N ALA A 479 -18.41 1.08 -5.64
CA ALA A 479 -18.37 2.53 -5.77
C ALA A 479 -17.08 3.03 -6.44
N SER A 480 -15.93 2.52 -6.00
CA SER A 480 -14.62 2.87 -6.56
C SER A 480 -14.52 2.46 -8.04
N ASP A 481 -15.01 1.27 -8.40
CA ASP A 481 -15.04 0.73 -9.76
C ASP A 481 -16.03 1.48 -10.67
N ALA A 482 -17.06 2.08 -10.09
CA ALA A 482 -17.95 3.03 -10.77
C ALA A 482 -17.33 4.42 -10.95
N GLY A 483 -16.13 4.65 -10.40
CA GLY A 483 -15.39 5.91 -10.52
C GLY A 483 -15.66 6.92 -9.43
N MET A 484 -16.41 6.56 -8.39
CA MET A 484 -16.70 7.44 -7.26
C MET A 484 -15.48 7.59 -6.34
N VAL A 485 -15.32 8.79 -5.79
CA VAL A 485 -14.36 9.02 -4.70
C VAL A 485 -14.99 8.60 -3.39
N VAL A 486 -14.46 7.55 -2.76
CA VAL A 486 -14.89 7.10 -1.44
C VAL A 486 -13.97 7.70 -0.37
N ILE A 487 -14.56 8.36 0.61
CA ILE A 487 -13.89 8.84 1.82
C ILE A 487 -14.59 8.20 3.02
N THR A 488 -13.82 7.55 3.89
CA THR A 488 -14.39 7.06 5.14
C THR A 488 -14.18 8.04 6.28
N VAL A 489 -15.11 8.05 7.21
CA VAL A 489 -15.03 8.85 8.44
C VAL A 489 -15.35 7.94 9.62
N ASP A 490 -14.81 8.28 10.79
CA ASP A 490 -14.95 7.52 12.06
C ASP A 490 -14.31 6.12 12.06
N PHE A 491 -14.26 5.45 10.91
CA PHE A 491 -13.62 4.16 10.75
C PHE A 491 -12.61 4.17 9.59
N CYS A 492 -11.37 3.87 9.92
CA CYS A 492 -10.25 3.84 8.98
C CYS A 492 -9.76 2.41 8.80
N PHE A 493 -9.73 1.94 7.55
CA PHE A 493 -9.15 0.64 7.23
C PHE A 493 -7.62 0.67 7.35
N ASP A 494 -7.03 -0.51 7.45
CA ASP A 494 -5.60 -0.69 7.18
C ASP A 494 -5.26 -0.18 5.77
N ARG A 495 -4.07 0.38 5.61
CA ARG A 495 -3.64 0.97 4.34
C ARG A 495 -3.67 -0.03 3.18
N ASN A 496 -3.37 -1.31 3.43
CA ASN A 496 -3.39 -2.33 2.37
C ASN A 496 -4.81 -2.66 1.93
N LEU A 497 -5.75 -2.77 2.89
CA LEU A 497 -7.17 -3.00 2.61
C LEU A 497 -7.82 -1.80 1.92
N ALA A 498 -7.44 -0.58 2.30
CA ALA A 498 -7.96 0.65 1.71
C ALA A 498 -7.41 0.92 0.29
N ARG A 499 -6.28 0.29 -0.08
CA ARG A 499 -5.54 0.64 -1.29
C ARG A 499 -6.44 0.48 -2.51
N GLY A 500 -6.68 1.60 -3.19
CA GLY A 500 -7.54 1.65 -4.36
C GLY A 500 -9.05 1.63 -4.10
N LEU A 501 -9.46 1.45 -2.85
CA LEU A 501 -10.87 1.46 -2.48
C LEU A 501 -11.27 2.82 -1.90
N VAL A 502 -10.44 3.35 -1.02
CA VAL A 502 -10.70 4.56 -0.25
C VAL A 502 -9.58 5.55 -0.49
N PHE A 503 -9.95 6.80 -0.78
CA PHE A 503 -8.97 7.85 -1.06
C PHE A 503 -8.48 8.55 0.21
N ALA A 504 -9.34 8.67 1.22
CA ALA A 504 -8.97 9.26 2.49
C ALA A 504 -9.82 8.72 3.63
N CYS A 505 -9.26 8.72 4.83
CA CYS A 505 -10.01 8.52 6.06
C CYS A 505 -9.75 9.64 7.07
N TYR A 506 -10.82 10.05 7.76
CA TYR A 506 -10.77 11.02 8.84
C TYR A 506 -11.33 10.40 10.12
N ASN A 507 -10.51 10.33 11.16
CA ASN A 507 -10.93 9.76 12.44
C ASN A 507 -10.35 10.53 13.63
N THR A 508 -11.07 10.52 14.74
CA THR A 508 -10.58 10.95 16.06
C THR A 508 -9.93 9.80 16.80
N ASP A 509 -8.97 10.12 17.66
CA ASP A 509 -8.33 9.11 18.51
C ASP A 509 -9.25 8.75 19.69
N SER A 510 -9.99 7.64 19.54
CA SER A 510 -10.92 7.12 20.55
C SER A 510 -10.22 6.76 21.87
N LEU A 511 -9.01 6.18 21.81
CA LEU A 511 -8.25 5.88 23.03
C LEU A 511 -7.93 7.17 23.79
N LYS A 512 -7.49 8.21 23.08
CA LYS A 512 -7.18 9.50 23.69
C LYS A 512 -8.43 10.23 24.20
N MET A 513 -9.56 10.11 23.52
CA MET A 513 -10.85 10.66 23.96
C MET A 513 -11.28 10.07 25.31
N GLY A 514 -11.23 8.74 25.44
CA GLY A 514 -11.48 8.05 26.70
C GLY A 514 -10.54 8.51 27.80
N TYR A 515 -9.24 8.58 27.49
CA TYR A 515 -8.21 9.04 28.42
C TYR A 515 -8.47 10.45 28.94
N ASP A 516 -8.75 11.40 28.06
CA ASP A 516 -8.99 12.79 28.45
C ASP A 516 -10.28 12.95 29.27
N SER A 517 -11.30 12.14 28.98
CA SER A 517 -12.51 12.03 29.80
C SER A 517 -12.19 11.59 31.23
N GLY A 518 -11.45 10.47 31.38
CA GLY A 518 -11.09 9.92 32.69
C GLY A 518 -10.12 10.80 33.48
N ALA A 519 -9.19 11.48 32.78
CA ALA A 519 -8.26 12.41 33.38
C ALA A 519 -9.00 13.63 33.96
N TYR A 520 -9.94 14.19 33.22
CA TYR A 520 -10.76 15.31 33.70
C TYR A 520 -11.69 14.89 34.84
N LEU A 521 -12.34 13.72 34.74
CA LEU A 521 -13.13 13.16 35.84
C LEU A 521 -12.29 13.05 37.12
N SER A 522 -11.06 12.53 37.02
CA SER A 522 -10.16 12.39 38.17
C SER A 522 -9.83 13.73 38.84
N GLN A 523 -9.59 14.77 38.04
CA GLN A 523 -9.36 16.12 38.53
C GLN A 523 -10.61 16.71 39.20
N TRP A 524 -11.76 16.52 38.58
CA TRP A 524 -13.04 16.99 39.09
C TRP A 524 -13.38 16.31 40.42
N ALA A 525 -13.21 14.99 40.51
CA ALA A 525 -13.50 14.20 41.71
C ALA A 525 -12.66 14.64 42.91
N ARG A 526 -11.36 14.89 42.73
CA ARG A 526 -10.50 15.42 43.81
C ARG A 526 -10.95 16.77 44.35
N THR A 527 -11.53 17.59 43.49
CA THR A 527 -11.95 18.94 43.85
C THR A 527 -13.33 18.93 44.52
N ASN A 528 -14.24 18.07 44.06
CA ASN A 528 -15.65 18.11 44.45
C ASN A 528 -16.05 16.98 45.42
N LEU A 529 -15.23 15.93 45.54
CA LEU A 529 -15.42 14.78 46.43
C LEU A 529 -14.12 14.46 47.21
N PRO A 530 -13.50 15.43 47.92
CA PRO A 530 -12.20 15.22 48.57
C PRO A 530 -12.22 14.13 49.66
N ASP A 531 -13.37 13.96 50.33
CA ASP A 531 -13.58 12.96 51.39
C ASP A 531 -14.67 11.93 51.01
N GLY A 532 -15.15 11.96 49.77
CA GLY A 532 -16.24 11.10 49.28
C GLY A 532 -15.72 9.91 48.48
N GLU A 533 -16.41 8.77 48.56
CA GLU A 533 -16.13 7.63 47.68
C GLU A 533 -16.43 8.00 46.22
N VAL A 534 -15.54 7.60 45.31
CA VAL A 534 -15.75 7.77 43.87
C VAL A 534 -16.38 6.48 43.33
N ASN A 535 -17.71 6.46 43.25
CA ASN A 535 -18.49 5.28 42.92
C ASN A 535 -19.05 5.43 41.50
N VAL A 536 -18.37 4.80 40.55
CA VAL A 536 -18.60 4.97 39.11
C VAL A 536 -19.51 3.88 38.58
N GLY A 537 -20.58 4.28 37.91
CA GLY A 537 -21.37 3.41 37.03
C GLY A 537 -20.95 3.61 35.57
N LEU A 538 -20.77 2.52 34.84
CA LEU A 538 -20.37 2.54 33.44
C LEU A 538 -21.57 2.30 32.52
N VAL A 539 -21.85 3.23 31.63
CA VAL A 539 -22.71 3.01 30.47
C VAL A 539 -21.76 2.86 29.29
N ASP A 540 -21.30 1.64 29.05
CA ASP A 540 -20.24 1.39 28.07
C ASP A 540 -20.75 1.73 26.66
N GLY A 541 -21.96 1.29 26.34
CA GLY A 541 -22.56 1.44 25.01
C GLY A 541 -21.79 0.71 23.91
N ALA A 542 -20.91 -0.22 24.29
CA ALA A 542 -20.18 -1.08 23.37
C ALA A 542 -21.09 -2.21 22.85
N ALA A 543 -22.02 -1.89 21.95
CA ALA A 543 -22.66 -2.91 21.12
C ALA A 543 -21.72 -3.50 20.05
N TYR A 544 -20.58 -2.84 19.81
CA TYR A 544 -19.60 -3.20 18.78
C TYR A 544 -18.16 -3.03 19.33
N ASP A 545 -17.22 -3.86 18.87
CA ASP A 545 -15.77 -3.81 19.19
C ASP A 545 -15.13 -2.41 18.96
N ARG A 546 -15.83 -1.50 18.26
CA ARG A 546 -15.41 -0.14 17.89
C ARG A 546 -15.27 0.84 19.08
N TYR A 547 -16.06 0.70 20.15
CA TYR A 547 -16.06 1.66 21.27
C TYR A 547 -15.13 1.26 22.43
N TYR A 548 -14.59 0.05 22.39
CA TYR A 548 -13.65 -0.47 23.37
C TYR A 548 -12.44 0.45 23.62
N PRO A 549 -11.88 1.16 22.62
CA PRO A 549 -10.79 2.10 22.87
C PRO A 549 -11.16 3.26 23.81
N ASN A 550 -12.41 3.76 23.80
CA ASN A 550 -12.84 4.81 24.72
C ASN A 550 -12.79 4.30 26.17
N LEU A 551 -13.34 3.11 26.43
CA LEU A 551 -13.33 2.52 27.76
C LEU A 551 -11.90 2.22 28.23
N GLN A 552 -11.05 1.66 27.35
CA GLN A 552 -9.65 1.40 27.67
C GLN A 552 -8.89 2.68 28.04
N GLY A 553 -9.08 3.75 27.26
CA GLY A 553 -8.46 5.03 27.55
C GLY A 553 -8.94 5.61 28.88
N PHE A 554 -10.24 5.51 29.15
CA PHE A 554 -10.84 5.95 30.40
C PHE A 554 -10.25 5.24 31.62
N LEU A 555 -10.24 3.90 31.60
CA LEU A 555 -9.67 3.08 32.67
C LEU A 555 -8.17 3.39 32.87
N GLN A 556 -7.41 3.52 31.78
CA GLN A 556 -6.00 3.89 31.83
C GLN A 556 -5.78 5.26 32.50
N ALA A 557 -6.64 6.24 32.22
CA ALA A 557 -6.54 7.55 32.86
C ALA A 557 -6.86 7.51 34.37
N LEU A 558 -7.84 6.71 34.79
CA LEU A 558 -8.14 6.51 36.21
C LEU A 558 -6.99 5.82 36.96
N GLU A 559 -6.41 4.79 36.36
CA GLU A 559 -5.25 4.10 36.91
C GLU A 559 -4.05 5.06 37.06
N ASN A 560 -3.73 5.81 36.00
CA ASN A 560 -2.63 6.78 36.00
C ASN A 560 -2.85 7.92 36.98
N SER A 561 -4.09 8.33 37.22
CA SER A 561 -4.38 9.39 38.17
C SER A 561 -4.09 8.95 39.60
N LYS A 562 -4.13 7.64 39.91
CA LYS A 562 -4.10 7.06 41.27
C LYS A 562 -5.28 7.51 42.14
N LEU A 563 -6.38 7.94 41.52
CA LEU A 563 -7.64 8.15 42.22
C LEU A 563 -8.12 6.80 42.79
N GLN A 564 -8.56 6.77 44.04
CA GLN A 564 -9.27 5.61 44.58
C GLN A 564 -10.71 5.69 44.11
N TRP A 565 -11.17 4.68 43.36
CA TRP A 565 -12.50 4.64 42.78
C TRP A 565 -13.00 3.19 42.73
N ASN A 566 -14.31 3.02 42.70
CA ASN A 566 -14.97 1.73 42.60
C ASN A 566 -15.84 1.70 41.34
N GLU A 567 -15.67 0.67 40.52
CA GLU A 567 -16.69 0.30 39.54
C GLU A 567 -17.84 -0.38 40.30
N VAL A 568 -19.00 0.26 40.33
CA VAL A 568 -20.15 -0.24 41.07
C VAL A 568 -21.01 -1.16 40.23
N ALA A 569 -21.28 -0.75 38.99
CA ALA A 569 -22.08 -1.49 38.04
C ALA A 569 -21.79 -0.98 36.62
N SER A 570 -22.08 -1.83 35.63
CA SER A 570 -21.96 -1.50 34.22
C SER A 570 -23.14 -2.03 33.41
N THR A 571 -23.44 -1.37 32.30
CA THR A 571 -24.48 -1.78 31.34
C THR A 571 -24.00 -1.55 29.90
N ASP A 572 -24.50 -2.41 29.00
CA ASP A 572 -24.20 -2.41 27.56
C ASP A 572 -25.15 -1.53 26.74
N ALA A 573 -25.99 -0.70 27.39
CA ALA A 573 -27.00 0.11 26.72
C ALA A 573 -26.39 1.02 25.64
N ALA A 574 -26.77 0.76 24.39
CA ALA A 574 -26.19 1.36 23.19
C ALA A 574 -27.24 1.92 22.23
N LEU A 575 -28.53 1.64 22.44
CA LEU A 575 -29.63 2.10 21.58
C LEU A 575 -30.59 3.06 22.33
N PRO A 576 -31.27 3.99 21.62
CA PRO A 576 -32.18 4.97 22.24
C PRO A 576 -33.25 4.38 23.17
N GLU A 577 -33.80 3.22 22.83
CA GLU A 577 -34.84 2.49 23.58
C GLU A 577 -34.32 1.79 24.85
N GLU A 578 -33.00 1.65 24.99
CA GLU A 578 -32.37 0.91 26.10
C GLU A 578 -32.15 1.75 27.36
N ARG A 579 -32.69 2.97 27.41
CA ARG A 579 -32.61 3.84 28.61
C ARG A 579 -33.07 3.15 29.89
N SER A 580 -34.07 2.27 29.79
CA SER A 580 -34.59 1.50 30.92
C SER A 580 -33.52 0.63 31.59
N LYS A 581 -32.53 0.11 30.84
CA LYS A 581 -31.38 -0.62 31.39
C LYS A 581 -30.56 0.27 32.33
N VAL A 582 -30.28 1.50 31.91
CA VAL A 582 -29.53 2.48 32.73
C VAL A 582 -30.32 2.89 33.98
N VAL A 583 -31.62 3.12 33.84
CA VAL A 583 -32.51 3.43 34.98
C VAL A 583 -32.54 2.27 35.99
N GLN A 584 -32.61 1.03 35.52
CA GLN A 584 -32.59 -0.15 36.38
C GLN A 584 -31.25 -0.27 37.13
N MET A 585 -30.12 -0.14 36.43
CA MET A 585 -28.78 -0.16 37.02
C MET A 585 -28.65 0.86 38.17
N LEU A 586 -29.15 2.08 37.97
CA LEU A 586 -29.13 3.14 38.99
C LEU A 586 -30.02 2.84 40.20
N ARG A 587 -31.21 2.25 40.00
CA ARG A 587 -32.11 1.89 41.10
C ARG A 587 -31.55 0.76 41.97
N GLU A 588 -30.90 -0.22 41.35
CA GLU A 588 -30.27 -1.35 42.05
C GLU A 588 -28.99 -0.93 42.77
N ASN A 589 -28.35 0.15 42.30
CA ASN A 589 -27.06 0.64 42.81
C ASN A 589 -27.12 2.13 43.19
N PRO A 590 -27.89 2.51 44.22
CA PRO A 590 -28.09 3.91 44.61
C PRO A 590 -26.84 4.61 45.15
N GLN A 591 -25.74 3.87 45.39
CA GLN A 591 -24.43 4.38 45.79
C GLN A 591 -23.63 5.01 44.64
N ILE A 592 -24.06 4.82 43.38
CA ILE A 592 -23.44 5.47 42.22
C ILE A 592 -23.59 6.99 42.33
N ASN A 593 -22.46 7.70 42.27
CA ASN A 593 -22.43 9.16 42.28
C ASN A 593 -21.74 9.75 41.03
N ILE A 594 -21.15 8.91 40.19
CA ILE A 594 -20.60 9.29 38.89
C ILE A 594 -21.08 8.30 37.83
N LEU A 595 -21.52 8.80 36.68
CA LEU A 595 -21.71 8.00 35.48
C LEU A 595 -20.68 8.37 34.41
N TRP A 596 -20.16 7.35 33.74
CA TRP A 596 -19.35 7.52 32.54
C TRP A 596 -20.00 6.84 31.34
N GLY A 597 -20.18 7.58 30.24
CA GLY A 597 -20.70 7.08 28.97
C GLY A 597 -19.60 6.85 27.93
N GLY A 598 -19.51 5.63 27.38
CA GLY A 598 -18.45 5.24 26.43
C GLY A 598 -18.66 5.64 24.97
N SER A 599 -19.86 6.10 24.63
CA SER A 599 -20.23 6.60 23.29
C SER A 599 -21.16 7.81 23.40
N ASN A 600 -21.40 8.50 22.27
CA ASN A 600 -22.38 9.60 22.24
C ASN A 600 -23.76 9.13 22.73
N MET A 601 -24.24 7.98 22.25
CA MET A 601 -25.52 7.40 22.67
C MET A 601 -25.53 7.02 24.15
N ALA A 602 -24.48 6.36 24.64
CA ALA A 602 -24.39 5.96 26.05
C ALA A 602 -24.44 7.17 27.00
N THR A 603 -23.74 8.25 26.67
CA THR A 603 -23.78 9.49 27.46
C THR A 603 -25.16 10.15 27.41
N GLU A 604 -25.85 10.13 26.27
CA GLU A 604 -27.23 10.61 26.16
C GLU A 604 -28.21 9.78 27.00
N LEU A 605 -28.08 8.46 26.99
CA LEU A 605 -28.87 7.55 27.83
C LEU A 605 -28.63 7.80 29.32
N ALA A 606 -27.37 8.01 29.73
CA ALA A 606 -27.01 8.36 31.11
C ALA A 606 -27.68 9.67 31.56
N ILE A 607 -27.61 10.72 30.75
CA ILE A 607 -28.28 12.00 31.02
C ILE A 607 -29.79 11.82 31.13
N GLY A 608 -30.39 11.07 30.20
CA GLY A 608 -31.82 10.79 30.19
C GLY A 608 -32.29 10.06 31.44
N ALA A 609 -31.57 9.00 31.84
CA ALA A 609 -31.88 8.19 33.02
C ALA A 609 -31.76 8.99 34.32
N VAL A 610 -30.72 9.80 34.49
CA VAL A 610 -30.52 10.65 35.68
C VAL A 610 -31.63 11.71 35.81
N ARG A 611 -32.06 12.30 34.68
CA ARG A 611 -33.20 13.23 34.65
C ARG A 611 -34.51 12.55 35.01
N GLU A 612 -34.76 11.37 34.45
CA GLU A 612 -35.98 10.59 34.70
C GLU A 612 -36.12 10.22 36.18
N LEU A 613 -35.01 9.90 36.85
CA LEU A 613 -34.98 9.59 38.28
C LEU A 613 -35.02 10.84 39.17
N GLY A 614 -34.86 12.04 38.62
CA GLY A 614 -34.71 13.27 39.40
C GLY A 614 -33.40 13.31 40.21
N TRP A 615 -32.35 12.63 39.75
CA TRP A 615 -31.06 12.48 40.45
C TRP A 615 -29.98 13.45 39.95
N SER A 616 -30.38 14.54 39.29
CA SER A 616 -29.46 15.52 38.67
C SER A 616 -28.51 16.19 39.67
N ASP A 617 -28.95 16.38 40.93
CA ASP A 617 -28.12 16.94 42.00
C ASP A 617 -27.23 15.89 42.70
N ARG A 618 -27.38 14.60 42.34
CA ARG A 618 -26.73 13.47 43.03
C ARG A 618 -25.64 12.81 42.19
N ILE A 619 -25.75 12.89 40.86
CA ILE A 619 -24.86 12.20 39.94
C ILE A 619 -24.16 13.20 39.02
N ALA A 620 -22.84 13.10 38.95
CA ALA A 620 -22.04 13.78 37.92
C ALA A 620 -21.85 12.87 36.70
N ILE A 621 -22.01 13.42 35.49
CA ILE A 621 -21.94 12.66 34.23
C ILE A 621 -20.75 13.14 33.41
N PHE A 622 -19.98 12.17 32.94
CA PHE A 622 -18.84 12.31 32.04
C PHE A 622 -19.01 11.32 30.87
N GLY A 623 -18.29 11.53 29.77
CA GLY A 623 -18.33 10.59 28.66
C GLY A 623 -18.01 11.22 27.31
N ILE A 624 -18.22 10.44 26.28
CA ILE A 624 -18.13 10.89 24.88
C ILE A 624 -19.46 11.50 24.49
N LEU A 625 -19.42 12.73 23.97
CA LEU A 625 -20.64 13.44 23.62
C LEU A 625 -20.32 14.50 22.58
N ASP A 626 -21.04 14.49 21.45
CA ASP A 626 -20.84 15.51 20.42
C ASP A 626 -21.43 16.84 20.86
N LEU A 627 -20.84 17.92 20.36
CA LEU A 627 -21.36 19.25 20.66
C LEU A 627 -22.64 19.57 19.87
N SER A 628 -23.73 19.84 20.58
CA SER A 628 -24.97 20.43 20.04
C SER A 628 -25.43 21.60 20.90
N GLY A 629 -26.34 22.44 20.38
CA GLY A 629 -26.78 23.66 21.07
C GLY A 629 -27.37 23.39 22.46
N ASP A 630 -28.20 22.36 22.58
CA ASP A 630 -28.79 21.90 23.84
C ASP A 630 -27.74 21.30 24.79
N LYS A 631 -26.82 20.47 24.30
CA LYS A 631 -25.74 19.88 25.12
C LYS A 631 -24.78 20.94 25.64
N ALA A 632 -24.46 21.95 24.84
CA ALA A 632 -23.65 23.09 25.24
C ALA A 632 -24.35 23.95 26.31
N GLN A 633 -25.65 24.19 26.18
CA GLN A 633 -26.44 24.86 27.23
C GLN A 633 -26.45 24.04 28.52
N MET A 634 -26.61 22.72 28.42
CA MET A 634 -26.53 21.82 29.56
C MET A 634 -25.18 21.89 30.26
N LEU A 635 -24.07 21.88 29.52
CA LEU A 635 -22.74 22.02 30.11
C LEU A 635 -22.54 23.39 30.81
N LEU A 636 -23.11 24.47 30.26
CA LEU A 636 -22.98 25.81 30.84
C LEU A 636 -23.82 26.03 32.11
N ASP A 637 -24.85 25.22 32.33
CA ASP A 637 -25.66 25.24 33.54
C ASP A 637 -24.91 24.53 34.69
N PRO A 638 -24.47 25.25 35.74
CA PRO A 638 -23.72 24.65 36.84
C PRO A 638 -24.50 23.57 37.60
N ALA A 639 -25.84 23.67 37.62
CA ALA A 639 -26.72 22.71 38.28
C ALA A 639 -26.92 21.43 37.45
N ASN A 640 -26.49 21.41 36.19
CA ASN A 640 -26.65 20.25 35.33
C ASN A 640 -25.69 19.11 35.75
N PRO A 641 -26.13 17.84 35.65
CA PRO A 641 -25.27 16.70 35.97
C PRO A 641 -24.08 16.55 35.00
N LEU A 642 -24.17 17.04 33.76
CA LEU A 642 -23.09 16.95 32.76
C LEU A 642 -21.89 17.84 33.13
N LYS A 643 -20.70 17.23 33.29
CA LYS A 643 -19.48 17.94 33.73
C LYS A 643 -18.44 18.19 32.64
N SER A 644 -18.49 17.41 31.55
CA SER A 644 -17.62 17.58 30.39
C SER A 644 -18.27 17.07 29.11
N ILE A 645 -17.81 17.60 27.98
CA ILE A 645 -18.12 17.12 26.63
C ILE A 645 -16.79 16.76 25.96
N ILE A 646 -16.66 15.52 25.49
CA ILE A 646 -15.57 15.10 24.59
C ILE A 646 -16.15 15.07 23.17
N ASP A 647 -15.97 16.18 22.45
CA ASP A 647 -16.52 16.37 21.11
C ASP A 647 -15.57 15.84 20.03
N GLN A 648 -16.11 14.97 19.17
CA GLN A 648 -15.39 14.28 18.10
C GLN A 648 -15.06 15.19 16.89
N SER A 649 -15.38 16.48 16.97
CA SER A 649 -15.07 17.46 15.91
C SER A 649 -15.66 17.11 14.54
N GLY A 650 -16.88 16.56 14.53
CA GLY A 650 -17.57 16.10 13.32
C GLY A 650 -17.68 17.17 12.21
N ILE A 651 -17.90 18.44 12.57
CA ILE A 651 -17.92 19.55 11.60
C ILE A 651 -16.57 19.68 10.88
N GLN A 652 -15.46 19.52 11.59
CA GLN A 652 -14.14 19.61 10.99
C GLN A 652 -13.87 18.42 10.06
N ILE A 653 -14.29 17.22 10.46
CA ILE A 653 -14.21 16.00 9.65
C ILE A 653 -14.98 16.19 8.33
N GLY A 654 -16.27 16.55 8.40
CA GLY A 654 -17.10 16.76 7.21
C GLY A 654 -16.57 17.85 6.28
N TYR A 655 -16.03 18.93 6.85
CA TYR A 655 -15.40 20.01 6.09
C TYR A 655 -14.17 19.53 5.32
N LYS A 656 -13.23 18.86 6.02
CA LYS A 656 -11.98 18.39 5.41
C LYS A 656 -12.22 17.29 4.37
N ALA A 657 -13.13 16.36 4.66
CA ALA A 657 -13.52 15.31 3.73
C ALA A 657 -14.05 15.87 2.41
N VAL A 658 -14.96 16.85 2.43
CA VAL A 658 -15.44 17.50 1.19
C VAL A 658 -14.33 18.25 0.46
N LYS A 659 -13.44 18.95 1.17
CA LYS A 659 -12.30 19.64 0.53
C LYS A 659 -11.38 18.65 -0.19
N LYS A 660 -11.10 17.49 0.42
CA LYS A 660 -10.31 16.42 -0.18
C LYS A 660 -11.03 15.78 -1.38
N ALA A 661 -12.33 15.52 -1.28
CA ALA A 661 -13.11 15.04 -2.42
C ALA A 661 -13.04 16.01 -3.61
N ILE A 662 -13.20 17.32 -3.36
CA ILE A 662 -13.09 18.35 -4.42
C ILE A 662 -11.68 18.40 -5.02
N GLU A 663 -10.64 18.28 -4.20
CA GLU A 663 -9.23 18.23 -4.65
C GLU A 663 -8.99 17.07 -5.61
N ILE A 664 -9.43 15.87 -5.24
CA ILE A 664 -9.31 14.64 -6.04
C ILE A 664 -10.12 14.78 -7.33
N LEU A 665 -11.40 15.16 -7.22
CA LEU A 665 -12.33 15.26 -8.35
C LEU A 665 -11.99 16.37 -9.35
N ARG A 666 -11.15 17.34 -9.00
CA ARG A 666 -10.73 18.44 -9.90
C ARG A 666 -9.28 18.36 -10.36
N HIS A 667 -8.65 17.18 -10.21
CA HIS A 667 -7.31 16.91 -10.72
C HIS A 667 -6.26 17.96 -10.32
N ARG A 668 -6.16 18.28 -9.02
CA ARG A 668 -5.07 19.12 -8.49
C ARG A 668 -3.95 18.33 -7.80
N GLY A 669 -3.93 17.01 -7.97
CA GLY A 669 -2.87 16.14 -7.47
C GLY A 669 -2.83 14.82 -8.26
N LYS A 670 -1.75 14.04 -8.07
CA LYS A 670 -1.78 12.60 -8.39
C LYS A 670 -2.99 12.02 -7.65
N ALA A 671 -3.75 11.14 -8.29
CA ALA A 671 -4.71 10.30 -7.56
C ALA A 671 -3.89 9.47 -6.56
N SER A 672 -3.61 10.04 -5.40
CA SER A 672 -2.67 9.50 -4.44
C SER A 672 -3.38 8.52 -3.53
N GLU A 673 -2.58 7.58 -3.05
CA GLU A 673 -2.88 6.52 -2.11
C GLU A 673 -3.76 6.98 -0.93
N TYR A 674 -4.39 6.01 -0.29
CA TYR A 674 -5.19 6.19 0.93
C TYR A 674 -4.49 7.07 1.97
N ASP A 675 -5.03 8.29 2.18
CA ASP A 675 -4.53 9.24 3.17
C ASP A 675 -5.28 9.08 4.50
N PHE A 676 -4.56 8.88 5.60
CA PHE A 676 -5.12 8.87 6.96
C PHE A 676 -4.92 10.23 7.64
N TYR A 677 -6.01 10.86 8.08
CA TYR A 677 -6.02 12.15 8.74
C TYR A 677 -6.57 12.04 10.17
N PRO A 678 -5.72 11.99 11.20
CA PRO A 678 -6.18 12.07 12.58
C PRO A 678 -6.71 13.48 12.86
N ILE A 679 -7.91 13.56 13.44
CA ILE A 679 -8.54 14.79 13.90
C ILE A 679 -8.46 14.86 15.42
N LYS A 680 -8.09 16.03 15.93
CA LYS A 680 -8.02 16.27 17.37
C LYS A 680 -9.43 16.51 17.89
N HIS A 681 -9.85 15.75 18.90
CA HIS A 681 -11.10 15.98 19.61
C HIS A 681 -11.02 17.24 20.50
N ARG A 682 -12.17 17.70 20.99
CA ARG A 682 -12.26 18.84 21.93
C ARG A 682 -12.79 18.36 23.28
N LEU A 683 -12.03 18.59 24.36
CA LEU A 683 -12.55 18.51 25.73
C LEU A 683 -13.10 19.89 26.10
N LEU A 684 -14.39 19.94 26.42
CA LEU A 684 -15.09 21.15 26.85
C LEU A 684 -15.66 20.93 28.25
N THR A 685 -15.43 21.90 29.13
CA THR A 685 -15.80 21.84 30.53
C THR A 685 -16.61 23.09 30.95
N GLN A 686 -17.14 23.08 32.17
CA GLN A 686 -17.82 24.26 32.71
C GLN A 686 -16.90 25.48 32.88
N SER A 687 -15.58 25.29 32.96
CA SER A 687 -14.60 26.38 33.00
C SER A 687 -14.37 27.03 31.63
N ASP A 688 -14.69 26.34 30.55
CA ASP A 688 -14.45 26.82 29.18
C ASP A 688 -15.61 27.69 28.66
N LYS A 689 -16.23 28.51 29.53
CA LYS A 689 -17.51 29.18 29.23
C LYS A 689 -17.47 30.02 27.95
N GLU A 690 -16.38 30.73 27.71
CA GLU A 690 -16.21 31.54 26.49
C GLU A 690 -16.10 30.64 25.26
N ALA A 691 -15.23 29.63 25.28
CA ALA A 691 -15.09 28.69 24.17
C ALA A 691 -16.40 27.93 23.89
N VAL A 692 -17.11 27.47 24.92
CA VAL A 692 -18.42 26.82 24.76
C VAL A 692 -19.47 27.79 24.20
N ARG A 693 -19.43 29.08 24.57
CA ARG A 693 -20.33 30.11 23.99
C ARG A 693 -20.00 30.47 22.55
N ASP A 694 -18.73 30.52 22.19
CA ASP A 694 -18.31 30.74 20.81
C ASP A 694 -18.77 29.56 19.95
N LEU A 695 -18.59 28.33 20.46
CA LEU A 695 -19.02 27.12 19.81
C LEU A 695 -20.54 26.87 19.87
N LEU A 696 -21.27 27.52 20.78
CA LEU A 696 -22.74 27.50 20.81
C LEU A 696 -23.33 28.07 19.52
N THR A 697 -22.69 29.07 18.91
CA THR A 697 -23.11 29.59 17.60
C THR A 697 -22.95 28.53 16.51
N GLU A 698 -21.86 27.76 16.57
CA GLU A 698 -21.61 26.61 15.70
C GLU A 698 -22.61 25.47 15.97
N ALA A 699 -22.93 25.21 17.23
CA ALA A 699 -23.83 24.14 17.66
C ALA A 699 -25.32 24.45 17.38
N ASN A 700 -25.73 25.72 17.49
CA ASN A 700 -27.05 26.19 17.10
C ASN A 700 -27.30 26.07 15.58
N SER A 701 -26.23 26.06 14.77
CA SER A 701 -26.35 25.77 13.34
C SER A 701 -26.62 24.30 13.02
N ILE A 702 -26.52 23.40 14.01
CA ILE A 702 -26.90 21.98 13.90
C ILE A 702 -28.41 21.83 14.19
N SER A 703 -28.95 22.54 15.19
CA SER A 703 -30.38 22.49 15.56
C SER A 703 -31.30 23.29 14.63
N GLY A 704 -30.76 24.22 13.84
CA GLY A 704 -31.49 25.00 12.82
C GLY A 704 -31.73 24.28 11.49
N VAL A 705 -31.37 23.00 11.35
CA VAL A 705 -31.61 22.19 10.14
C VAL A 705 -32.76 21.22 10.39
N ALA A 706 -33.91 21.76 10.79
CA ALA A 706 -35.20 21.10 10.61
C ALA A 706 -35.92 21.82 9.47
N GLU A 707 -35.57 21.46 8.24
CA GLU A 707 -36.39 21.58 7.01
C GLU A 707 -35.69 20.87 5.85
#